data_AF-A0A7C3UJM0-F1
#
_entry.id   AF-A0A7C3UJM0-F1
#
_cell.length_a   1.000
_cell.length_b   1.000
_cell.length_c   1.000
_cell.angle_alpha   90.00
_cell.angle_beta   90.00
_cell.angle_gamma   90.00
#
_symmetry.space_group_name_H-M   'P 1'
#
loop_
_entity.id
_entity.type
_entity.pdbx_description
1 polymer ?
#
loop_
_entity_poly.entity_id
_entity_poly.type
_entity_poly.pdbx_seq_one_letter_code
_entity_poly.pdbx_strand_id
1 'polypeptide(L)'
;MKSKKGLTFIETLITAIIITFIATGSLNLLTRVYKGYISSQLKAISNNLVSDKIEFMKHYGFSSLKLTPDSCISDINNPNLNQLATCSENPYPPETITSKGIPFNIYKIVMNATEDSDGNLVPKYQSELEESNMKMIKVIVTYMDSQTLKQCSSISYISDKSTLPLGISTMSGFVRFQTCRRPRWMPALRGVNAVVYIEGYPGLEGTVNPNRRGWWWWRNATGYYRINNVPCGKSYFLYIRGNGIGNTPYSDNPFDVDVMPQDYTNVNFDVTLRTVDVSGKVYVPNAQGTPVITNGVSVTATDLNGNLIAEPVLSGYNVAPTPSPSPGGYQLDDIIVNRTGSTVIKITGISQNYYTSITLVVTPCATYINKNLIVATPITNKTFLSGSLYNSINRDELITDDAVVSIQGSGNPQPTPVTITASSGLYSFVEPLPFGSFILSAAAPDYKLESEKSVILNSVIQTAPDLFMIPLGKISGYVTNNTTGAPISGIPIRIIENNGAGSIVKTVYTDINGYYLAVSIPARTNFYKVIPNLSGTSYEDGIVFPSKKYYSGVSVQKGVITSDLNFKLEIKKAPIKGKVYFNYEPVYGGILVVVPSGMTQTPDKFYATNTETEYTTQNNVIRLRYPNYSTIIKNDGNYYLELPVAGTYDLYAYYSFVSDTVDTSSTTATVFKFYQKIEGITPGNTYDFTGNWIIY
;
A
#
# COMPACT_ATOMS: atom_id res chain seq x y z
N MET A 1 51.26 -10.31 45.86
CA MET A 1 51.49 -10.37 44.40
C MET A 1 50.65 -11.49 43.80
N LYS A 2 49.56 -11.18 43.06
CA LYS A 2 48.82 -12.20 42.28
C LYS A 2 49.41 -12.24 40.87
N SER A 3 50.05 -13.35 40.54
CA SER A 3 50.59 -13.64 39.20
C SER A 3 49.45 -13.71 38.19
N LYS A 4 49.49 -12.87 37.15
CA LYS A 4 48.62 -12.99 35.97
C LYS A 4 49.12 -14.18 35.15
N LYS A 5 48.42 -15.32 35.22
CA LYS A 5 48.68 -16.47 34.36
C LYS A 5 48.21 -16.13 32.94
N GLY A 6 49.13 -16.19 31.97
CA GLY A 6 48.81 -16.12 30.54
C GLY A 6 48.11 -17.39 30.08
N LEU A 7 47.38 -17.28 28.95
CA LEU A 7 46.72 -18.41 28.30
C LEU A 7 47.75 -19.45 27.85
N THR A 8 47.45 -20.71 28.08
CA THR A 8 48.27 -21.84 27.64
C THR A 8 48.10 -22.09 26.15
N PHE A 9 49.10 -22.69 25.50
CA PHE A 9 49.08 -23.01 24.07
C PHE A 9 47.84 -23.84 23.67
N ILE A 10 47.41 -24.76 24.54
CA ILE A 10 46.23 -25.59 24.30
C ILE A 10 44.92 -24.78 24.33
N GLU A 11 44.81 -23.79 25.23
CA GLU A 11 43.66 -22.89 25.29
C GLU A 11 43.59 -22.00 24.03
N THR A 12 44.73 -21.52 23.52
CA THR A 12 44.76 -20.78 22.26
C THR A 12 44.38 -21.63 21.04
N LEU A 13 44.78 -22.90 21.02
CA LEU A 13 44.44 -23.83 19.93
C LEU A 13 42.95 -24.18 19.94
N ILE A 14 42.38 -24.48 21.10
CA ILE A 14 40.95 -24.76 21.26
C ILE A 14 40.13 -23.53 20.86
N THR A 15 40.55 -22.34 21.29
CA THR A 15 39.87 -21.08 20.93
C THR A 15 39.90 -20.84 19.42
N ALA A 16 41.04 -21.07 18.75
CA ALA A 16 41.15 -20.93 17.30
C ALA A 16 40.21 -21.90 16.56
N ILE A 17 40.15 -23.17 16.98
CA ILE A 17 39.25 -24.17 16.38
C ILE A 17 37.79 -23.78 16.55
N ILE A 18 37.39 -23.31 17.74
CA ILE A 18 36.04 -22.83 18.01
C ILE A 18 35.70 -21.62 17.13
N ILE A 19 36.61 -20.65 17.00
CA ILE A 19 36.41 -19.48 16.14
C ILE A 19 36.25 -19.88 14.68
N THR A 20 37.09 -20.79 14.17
CA THR A 20 36.97 -21.28 12.79
C THR A 20 35.65 -22.02 12.58
N PHE A 21 35.25 -22.88 13.52
CA PHE A 21 33.97 -23.61 13.42
C PHE A 21 32.77 -22.67 13.43
N ILE A 22 32.77 -21.66 14.32
CA ILE A 22 31.74 -20.63 14.37
C ILE A 22 31.73 -19.83 13.06
N ALA A 23 32.90 -19.39 12.57
CA ALA A 23 33.00 -18.62 11.34
C ALA A 23 32.49 -19.41 10.11
N THR A 24 32.90 -20.67 9.96
CA THR A 24 32.41 -21.54 8.87
C THR A 24 30.92 -21.82 9.00
N GLY A 25 30.42 -22.05 10.23
CA GLY A 25 28.99 -22.19 10.49
C GLY A 25 28.20 -20.95 10.08
N SER A 26 28.68 -19.76 10.43
CA SER A 26 28.07 -18.47 10.07
C SER A 26 28.09 -18.22 8.55
N LEU A 27 29.19 -18.51 7.86
CA LEU A 27 29.30 -18.39 6.40
C LEU A 27 28.33 -19.31 5.66
N ASN A 28 28.18 -20.55 6.13
CA ASN A 28 27.23 -21.51 5.56
C ASN A 28 25.77 -21.05 5.77
N LEU A 29 25.46 -20.52 6.96
CA LEU A 29 24.14 -20.02 7.28
C LEU A 29 23.80 -18.77 6.45
N LEU A 30 24.75 -17.82 6.32
CA LEU A 30 24.61 -16.64 5.47
C LEU A 30 24.39 -17.03 4.00
N THR A 31 25.13 -18.02 3.50
CA THR A 31 24.96 -18.52 2.13
C THR A 31 23.56 -19.12 1.91
N ARG A 32 23.04 -19.88 2.88
CA ARG A 32 21.67 -20.44 2.81
C ARG A 32 20.60 -19.35 2.86
N VAL A 33 20.78 -18.35 3.73
CA VAL A 33 19.87 -17.19 3.82
C VAL A 33 19.90 -16.39 2.53
N TYR A 34 21.07 -16.17 1.94
CA TYR A 34 21.22 -15.45 0.67
C TYR A 34 20.56 -16.18 -0.50
N LYS A 35 20.75 -17.51 -0.61
CA LYS A 35 20.04 -18.34 -1.60
C LYS A 35 18.53 -18.31 -1.39
N GLY A 36 18.07 -18.38 -0.13
CA GLY A 36 16.66 -18.26 0.23
C GLY A 36 16.07 -16.90 -0.15
N TYR A 37 16.82 -15.81 0.06
CA TYR A 37 16.44 -14.46 -0.32
C TYR A 37 16.30 -14.31 -1.84
N ILE A 38 17.27 -14.78 -2.63
CA ILE A 38 17.19 -14.76 -4.10
C ILE A 38 16.02 -15.60 -4.59
N SER A 39 15.86 -16.84 -4.10
CA SER A 39 14.76 -17.72 -4.48
C SER A 39 13.39 -17.09 -4.16
N SER A 40 13.24 -16.46 -2.99
CA SER A 40 12.03 -15.71 -2.62
C SER A 40 11.78 -14.52 -3.55
N GLN A 41 12.83 -13.81 -3.98
CA GLN A 41 12.73 -12.70 -4.92
C GLN A 41 12.32 -13.17 -6.31
N LEU A 42 12.90 -14.25 -6.82
CA LEU A 42 12.54 -14.84 -8.12
C LEU A 42 11.08 -15.32 -8.12
N LYS A 43 10.63 -15.94 -7.02
CA LYS A 43 9.22 -16.32 -6.82
C LYS A 43 8.28 -15.11 -6.84
N ALA A 44 8.66 -14.01 -6.19
CA ALA A 44 7.86 -12.78 -6.22
C ALA A 44 7.77 -12.19 -7.64
N ILE A 45 8.88 -12.15 -8.37
CA ILE A 45 8.92 -11.69 -9.77
C ILE A 45 8.06 -12.59 -10.65
N SER A 46 8.17 -13.92 -10.54
CA SER A 46 7.35 -14.84 -11.34
C SER A 46 5.86 -14.67 -11.05
N ASN A 47 5.46 -14.47 -9.80
CA ASN A 47 4.07 -14.23 -9.42
C ASN A 47 3.53 -12.93 -10.05
N ASN A 48 4.32 -11.85 -9.98
CA ASN A 48 3.93 -10.57 -10.57
C ASN A 48 3.80 -10.69 -12.08
N LEU A 49 4.77 -11.32 -12.77
CA LEU A 49 4.71 -11.52 -14.22
C LEU A 49 3.48 -12.33 -14.65
N VAL A 50 3.13 -13.39 -13.90
CA VAL A 50 1.90 -14.16 -14.16
C VAL A 50 0.66 -13.28 -14.01
N SER A 51 0.57 -12.52 -12.91
CA SER A 51 -0.57 -11.64 -12.62
C SER A 51 -0.72 -10.53 -13.67
N ASP A 52 0.38 -9.84 -13.98
CA ASP A 52 0.42 -8.77 -14.97
C ASP A 52 -0.01 -9.26 -16.34
N LYS A 53 0.41 -10.47 -16.73
CA LYS A 53 0.08 -11.01 -18.06
C LYS A 53 -1.35 -11.51 -18.15
N ILE A 54 -1.91 -12.05 -17.08
CA ILE A 54 -3.35 -12.35 -16.99
C ILE A 54 -4.16 -11.06 -17.15
N GLU A 55 -3.79 -10.01 -16.42
CA GLU A 55 -4.52 -8.74 -16.46
C GLU A 55 -4.42 -8.07 -17.85
N PHE A 56 -3.24 -8.13 -18.47
CA PHE A 56 -3.06 -7.70 -19.86
C PHE A 56 -3.97 -8.48 -20.82
N MET A 57 -4.11 -9.80 -20.65
CA MET A 57 -4.95 -10.61 -21.53
C MET A 57 -6.45 -10.31 -21.35
N LYS A 58 -6.89 -9.94 -20.15
CA LYS A 58 -8.29 -9.51 -19.90
C LYS A 58 -8.68 -8.23 -20.64
N HIS A 59 -7.71 -7.39 -21.02
CA HIS A 59 -7.99 -6.15 -21.76
C HIS A 59 -8.47 -6.40 -23.19
N TYR A 60 -8.18 -7.55 -23.81
CA TYR A 60 -8.65 -7.87 -25.16
C TYR A 60 -10.19 -8.04 -25.22
N GLY A 61 -10.88 -8.21 -24.09
CA GLY A 61 -12.31 -8.50 -24.07
C GLY A 61 -12.64 -9.92 -24.57
N PHE A 62 -13.84 -10.41 -24.26
CA PHE A 62 -14.21 -11.81 -24.50
C PHE A 62 -14.07 -12.24 -25.98
N SER A 63 -14.64 -11.45 -26.90
CA SER A 63 -14.69 -11.79 -28.33
C SER A 63 -13.33 -11.68 -29.03
N SER A 64 -12.44 -10.78 -28.60
CA SER A 64 -11.13 -10.62 -29.25
C SER A 64 -10.04 -11.54 -28.67
N LEU A 65 -10.32 -12.23 -27.56
CA LEU A 65 -9.45 -13.26 -27.02
C LEU A 65 -9.60 -14.55 -27.85
N LYS A 66 -8.59 -14.87 -28.66
CA LYS A 66 -8.57 -16.05 -29.52
C LYS A 66 -8.29 -17.31 -28.69
N LEU A 67 -8.81 -18.45 -29.13
CA LEU A 67 -8.51 -19.74 -28.49
C LEU A 67 -7.15 -20.26 -28.94
N THR A 68 -6.43 -20.92 -28.04
CA THR A 68 -5.26 -21.71 -28.36
C THR A 68 -5.76 -23.04 -28.96
N PRO A 69 -5.35 -23.41 -30.19
CA PRO A 69 -5.79 -24.64 -30.82
C PRO A 69 -5.44 -25.89 -30.02
N ASP A 70 -6.28 -26.91 -30.11
CA ASP A 70 -6.10 -28.19 -29.40
C ASP A 70 -4.78 -28.88 -29.79
N SER A 71 -4.32 -28.68 -31.03
CA SER A 71 -3.01 -29.15 -31.54
C SER A 71 -1.82 -28.63 -30.72
N CYS A 72 -1.96 -27.47 -30.07
CA CYS A 72 -0.90 -26.86 -29.27
C CYS A 72 -0.93 -27.30 -27.79
N ILE A 73 -1.97 -28.00 -27.33
CA ILE A 73 -2.20 -28.29 -25.91
C ILE A 73 -2.17 -29.80 -25.70
N SER A 74 -1.10 -30.31 -25.08
CA SER A 74 -0.96 -31.75 -24.76
C SER A 74 -1.76 -32.18 -23.53
N ASP A 75 -1.74 -31.34 -22.49
CA ASP A 75 -2.38 -31.55 -21.19
C ASP A 75 -2.55 -30.15 -20.58
N ILE A 76 -3.74 -29.85 -20.05
CA ILE A 76 -4.01 -28.53 -19.53
C ILE A 76 -3.37 -28.27 -18.16
N ASN A 77 -3.26 -29.28 -17.30
CA ASN A 77 -2.70 -29.17 -15.97
C ASN A 77 -1.17 -29.11 -16.04
N ASN A 78 -0.58 -29.93 -16.91
CA ASN A 78 0.87 -29.99 -17.11
C ASN A 78 1.25 -29.97 -18.61
N PRO A 79 1.13 -28.81 -19.28
CA PRO A 79 1.36 -28.72 -20.71
C PRO A 79 2.83 -28.89 -21.09
N ASN A 80 3.08 -29.51 -22.24
CA ASN A 80 4.41 -29.62 -22.80
C ASN A 80 4.89 -28.23 -23.29
N LEU A 81 5.79 -27.61 -22.54
CA LEU A 81 6.29 -26.26 -22.82
C LEU A 81 7.06 -26.16 -24.14
N ASN A 82 7.71 -27.24 -24.58
CA ASN A 82 8.41 -27.24 -25.88
C ASN A 82 7.41 -27.23 -27.04
N GLN A 83 6.33 -28.01 -26.93
CA GLN A 83 5.24 -28.00 -27.91
C GLN A 83 4.56 -26.63 -27.98
N LEU A 84 4.25 -26.04 -26.83
CA LEU A 84 3.72 -24.67 -26.77
C LEU A 84 4.69 -23.64 -27.34
N ALA A 85 6.00 -23.87 -27.21
CA ALA A 85 7.02 -22.97 -27.72
C ALA A 85 7.11 -22.96 -29.25
N THR A 86 6.91 -24.13 -29.86
CA THR A 86 7.08 -24.33 -31.30
C THR A 86 5.77 -24.35 -32.08
N CYS A 87 4.62 -24.21 -31.42
CA CYS A 87 3.32 -24.24 -32.10
C CYS A 87 3.07 -22.95 -32.88
N SER A 88 3.16 -23.01 -34.22
CA SER A 88 2.94 -21.88 -35.12
C SER A 88 1.48 -21.38 -35.12
N GLU A 89 0.54 -22.25 -34.77
CA GLU A 89 -0.89 -21.94 -34.71
C GLU A 89 -1.31 -21.26 -33.41
N ASN A 90 -0.44 -21.20 -32.40
CA ASN A 90 -0.75 -20.57 -31.12
C ASN A 90 -0.85 -19.03 -31.31
N PRO A 91 -2.02 -18.40 -31.06
CA PRO A 91 -2.17 -16.95 -31.19
C PRO A 91 -1.29 -16.15 -30.21
N TYR A 92 -0.77 -16.82 -29.17
CA TYR A 92 0.01 -16.23 -28.09
C TYR A 92 1.41 -16.85 -28.02
N PRO A 93 2.34 -16.44 -28.91
CA PRO A 93 3.69 -16.98 -28.90
C PRO A 93 4.39 -16.73 -27.56
N PRO A 94 5.35 -17.58 -27.18
CA PRO A 94 6.11 -17.41 -25.95
C PRO A 94 6.87 -16.10 -25.93
N GLU A 95 6.95 -15.50 -24.75
CA GLU A 95 7.73 -14.28 -24.52
C GLU A 95 8.83 -14.56 -23.51
N THR A 96 9.99 -13.92 -23.65
CA THR A 96 11.06 -13.99 -22.65
C THR A 96 11.30 -12.61 -22.05
N ILE A 97 11.18 -12.51 -20.72
CA ILE A 97 11.48 -11.29 -19.96
C ILE A 97 12.70 -11.56 -19.09
N THR A 98 13.75 -10.75 -19.23
CA THR A 98 14.93 -10.89 -18.38
C THR A 98 14.83 -9.93 -17.20
N SER A 99 14.90 -10.47 -15.98
CA SER A 99 14.93 -9.67 -14.74
C SER A 99 16.12 -10.10 -13.89
N LYS A 100 16.92 -9.13 -13.45
CA LYS A 100 18.17 -9.35 -12.68
C LYS A 100 19.14 -10.35 -13.36
N GLY A 101 19.19 -10.35 -14.70
CA GLY A 101 20.04 -11.25 -15.49
C GLY A 101 19.53 -12.69 -15.63
N ILE A 102 18.34 -13.01 -15.09
CA ILE A 102 17.71 -14.33 -15.21
C ILE A 102 16.55 -14.25 -16.20
N PRO A 103 16.50 -15.12 -17.23
CA PRO A 103 15.41 -15.16 -18.18
C PRO A 103 14.17 -15.84 -17.58
N PHE A 104 13.02 -15.21 -17.75
CA PHE A 104 11.69 -15.74 -17.44
C PHE A 104 10.94 -15.98 -18.75
N ASN A 105 10.64 -17.24 -19.06
CA ASN A 105 9.89 -17.62 -20.26
C ASN A 105 8.40 -17.72 -19.93
N ILE A 106 7.56 -17.03 -20.70
CA ILE A 106 6.13 -16.84 -20.46
C ILE A 106 5.34 -17.52 -21.57
N TYR A 107 4.49 -18.46 -21.18
CA TYR A 107 3.58 -19.20 -22.05
C TYR A 107 2.14 -18.83 -21.70
N LYS A 108 1.28 -18.76 -22.72
CA LYS A 108 -0.11 -18.34 -22.59
C LYS A 108 -1.00 -19.36 -23.31
N ILE A 109 -2.06 -19.78 -22.66
CA ILE A 109 -3.06 -20.70 -23.18
C ILE A 109 -4.43 -20.08 -22.95
N VAL A 110 -5.27 -20.07 -23.98
CA VAL A 110 -6.67 -19.66 -23.87
C VAL A 110 -7.56 -20.79 -24.34
N MET A 111 -8.54 -21.18 -23.53
CA MET A 111 -9.50 -22.24 -23.85
C MET A 111 -10.92 -21.78 -23.56
N ASN A 112 -11.90 -22.45 -24.15
CA ASN A 112 -13.27 -22.30 -23.69
C ASN A 112 -13.39 -22.88 -22.27
N ALA A 113 -14.39 -22.42 -21.53
CA ALA A 113 -14.70 -22.96 -20.21
C ALA A 113 -16.21 -23.04 -20.00
N THR A 114 -16.64 -24.00 -19.21
CA THR A 114 -18.04 -24.17 -18.78
C THR A 114 -18.10 -24.46 -17.31
N GLU A 115 -19.23 -24.12 -16.70
CA GLU A 115 -19.56 -24.59 -15.37
C GLU A 115 -20.00 -26.07 -15.45
N ASP A 116 -19.39 -26.94 -14.64
CA ASP A 116 -19.86 -28.32 -14.48
C ASP A 116 -21.09 -28.40 -13.53
N SER A 117 -21.62 -29.60 -13.30
CA SER A 117 -22.79 -29.81 -12.44
C SER A 117 -22.59 -29.37 -10.99
N ASP A 118 -21.33 -29.23 -10.57
CA ASP A 118 -20.93 -28.86 -9.21
C ASP A 118 -20.53 -27.38 -9.11
N GLY A 119 -20.72 -26.61 -10.19
CA GLY A 119 -20.43 -25.20 -10.25
C GLY A 119 -18.97 -24.84 -10.60
N ASN A 120 -18.12 -25.84 -10.86
CA ASN A 120 -16.71 -25.57 -11.14
C ASN A 120 -16.50 -25.12 -12.58
N LEU A 121 -15.63 -24.14 -12.77
CA LEU A 121 -15.26 -23.68 -14.11
C LEU A 121 -14.25 -24.64 -14.73
N VAL A 122 -14.74 -25.57 -15.52
CA VAL A 122 -13.96 -26.58 -16.22
C VAL A 122 -13.59 -26.07 -17.62
N PRO A 123 -12.30 -26.06 -17.97
CA PRO A 123 -11.86 -25.72 -19.31
C PRO A 123 -12.20 -26.84 -20.30
N LYS A 124 -12.55 -26.44 -21.52
CA LYS A 124 -12.93 -27.33 -22.62
C LYS A 124 -12.05 -27.05 -23.83
N TYR A 125 -11.60 -28.13 -24.47
CA TYR A 125 -10.92 -28.05 -25.75
C TYR A 125 -11.85 -27.41 -26.79
N GLN A 126 -11.27 -26.78 -27.81
CA GLN A 126 -12.04 -26.15 -28.87
C GLN A 126 -12.94 -27.17 -29.58
N SER A 127 -12.49 -28.42 -29.72
CA SER A 127 -13.29 -29.52 -30.27
C SER A 127 -14.44 -29.99 -29.38
N GLU A 128 -14.37 -29.75 -28.07
CA GLU A 128 -15.37 -30.19 -27.10
C GLU A 128 -16.52 -29.19 -26.93
N LEU A 129 -16.26 -27.92 -27.26
CA LEU A 129 -17.21 -26.83 -27.08
C LEU A 129 -16.97 -25.74 -28.13
N GLU A 130 -17.82 -25.72 -29.14
CA GLU A 130 -17.72 -24.76 -30.26
C GLU A 130 -18.07 -23.33 -29.84
N GLU A 131 -19.09 -23.17 -29.00
CA GLU A 131 -19.52 -21.88 -28.45
C GLU A 131 -19.52 -21.92 -26.92
N SER A 132 -18.81 -20.96 -26.30
CA SER A 132 -18.87 -20.73 -24.87
C SER A 132 -19.10 -19.26 -24.57
N ASN A 133 -19.75 -18.99 -23.46
CA ASN A 133 -19.87 -17.65 -22.87
C ASN A 133 -18.74 -17.36 -21.87
N MET A 134 -17.81 -18.30 -21.67
CA MET A 134 -16.66 -18.18 -20.78
C MET A 134 -15.39 -18.75 -21.42
N LYS A 135 -14.28 -18.06 -21.19
CA LYS A 135 -12.93 -18.48 -21.60
C LYS A 135 -12.01 -18.50 -20.39
N MET A 136 -11.13 -19.48 -20.36
CA MET A 136 -10.06 -19.58 -19.38
C MET A 136 -8.75 -19.11 -20.00
N ILE A 137 -7.96 -18.38 -19.22
CA ILE A 137 -6.63 -17.88 -19.53
C ILE A 137 -5.67 -18.55 -18.54
N LYS A 138 -4.73 -19.34 -19.03
CA LYS A 138 -3.62 -19.87 -18.24
C LYS A 138 -2.32 -19.20 -18.67
N VAL A 139 -1.61 -18.64 -17.71
CA VAL A 139 -0.26 -18.09 -17.91
C VAL A 139 0.73 -18.92 -17.11
N ILE A 140 1.82 -19.34 -17.75
CA ILE A 140 2.90 -20.12 -17.15
C ILE A 140 4.19 -19.35 -17.33
N VAL A 141 4.89 -19.09 -16.24
CA VAL A 141 6.19 -18.45 -16.23
C VAL A 141 7.21 -19.45 -15.70
N THR A 142 8.28 -19.67 -16.47
CA THR A 142 9.39 -20.55 -16.07
C THR A 142 10.69 -19.78 -15.94
N TYR A 143 11.52 -20.18 -14.98
CA TYR A 143 12.83 -19.57 -14.72
C TYR A 143 13.76 -20.59 -14.07
N MET A 144 15.07 -20.33 -14.16
CA MET A 144 16.07 -21.18 -13.52
C MET A 144 16.39 -20.65 -12.12
N ASP A 145 16.22 -21.48 -11.09
CA ASP A 145 16.73 -21.25 -9.74
C ASP A 145 17.75 -22.34 -9.42
N SER A 146 19.02 -21.95 -9.24
CA SER A 146 20.09 -22.86 -8.82
C SER A 146 20.20 -24.11 -9.71
N GLN A 147 20.09 -23.93 -11.03
CA GLN A 147 20.07 -24.98 -12.08
C GLN A 147 18.83 -25.87 -12.11
N THR A 148 17.80 -25.58 -11.30
CA THR A 148 16.49 -26.24 -11.38
C THR A 148 15.49 -25.36 -12.10
N LEU A 149 14.79 -25.90 -13.09
CA LEU A 149 13.68 -25.20 -13.74
C LEU A 149 12.53 -25.10 -12.72
N LYS A 150 12.14 -23.87 -12.42
CA LYS A 150 10.96 -23.54 -11.62
C LYS A 150 9.88 -23.01 -12.54
N GLN A 151 8.64 -23.34 -12.21
CA GLN A 151 7.48 -22.83 -12.91
C GLN A 151 6.49 -22.23 -11.91
N CYS A 152 5.86 -21.15 -12.34
CA CYS A 152 4.73 -20.52 -11.67
C CYS A 152 3.62 -20.38 -12.70
N SER A 153 2.42 -20.83 -12.38
CA SER A 153 1.28 -20.68 -13.28
C SER A 153 0.06 -20.19 -12.52
N SER A 154 -0.76 -19.39 -13.19
CA SER A 154 -2.08 -19.02 -12.70
C SER A 154 -3.09 -19.12 -13.83
N ILE A 155 -4.33 -19.36 -13.44
CA ILE A 155 -5.50 -19.34 -14.32
C ILE A 155 -6.38 -18.14 -13.96
N SER A 156 -7.15 -17.68 -14.94
CA SER A 156 -8.23 -16.71 -14.76
C SER A 156 -9.30 -16.93 -15.81
N TYR A 157 -10.51 -16.45 -15.56
CA TYR A 157 -11.63 -16.58 -16.50
C TYR A 157 -12.10 -15.21 -16.98
N ILE A 158 -12.72 -15.17 -18.16
CA ILE A 158 -13.40 -14.01 -18.73
C ILE A 158 -14.73 -14.48 -19.34
N SER A 159 -15.82 -13.77 -19.06
CA SER A 159 -17.14 -14.03 -19.65
C SER A 159 -17.51 -12.99 -20.70
N ASP A 160 -18.43 -13.34 -21.60
CA ASP A 160 -19.05 -12.38 -22.48
C ASP A 160 -19.90 -11.39 -21.66
N LYS A 161 -19.78 -10.09 -21.97
CA LYS A 161 -20.41 -8.97 -21.23
C LYS A 161 -21.94 -9.03 -21.20
N SER A 162 -22.55 -9.96 -21.95
CA SER A 162 -23.98 -10.27 -21.95
C SER A 162 -24.43 -11.14 -20.77
N THR A 163 -23.50 -11.66 -19.97
CA THR A 163 -23.81 -12.41 -18.72
C THR A 163 -23.02 -11.83 -17.54
N LEU A 164 -23.73 -11.05 -16.73
CA LEU A 164 -23.35 -10.77 -15.34
C LEU A 164 -24.39 -11.45 -14.43
N PRO A 165 -24.00 -11.94 -13.24
CA PRO A 165 -22.96 -11.30 -12.43
C PRO A 165 -21.78 -12.19 -12.02
N LEU A 166 -20.62 -11.53 -11.87
CA LEU A 166 -19.57 -11.88 -10.91
C LEU A 166 -20.23 -12.42 -9.64
N GLY A 167 -19.84 -13.62 -9.23
CA GLY A 167 -20.27 -14.18 -7.96
C GLY A 167 -19.64 -13.43 -6.79
N ILE A 168 -20.21 -12.28 -6.43
CA ILE A 168 -19.91 -11.60 -5.19
C ILE A 168 -20.69 -12.30 -4.09
N SER A 169 -19.96 -13.01 -3.22
CA SER A 169 -20.51 -13.55 -1.98
C SER A 169 -20.41 -12.49 -0.87
N THR A 170 -21.30 -12.56 0.12
CA THR A 170 -21.11 -11.82 1.37
C THR A 170 -20.80 -12.78 2.51
N MET A 171 -19.83 -12.41 3.34
CA MET A 171 -19.47 -13.18 4.52
C MET A 171 -19.92 -12.43 5.76
N SER A 172 -20.57 -13.13 6.68
CA SER A 172 -21.09 -12.55 7.90
C SER A 172 -21.09 -13.55 9.03
N GLY A 173 -20.95 -13.01 10.24
CA GLY A 173 -21.09 -13.78 11.45
C GLY A 173 -20.85 -12.92 12.67
N PHE A 174 -20.66 -13.58 13.79
CA PHE A 174 -20.49 -12.97 15.09
C PHE A 174 -19.10 -13.26 15.63
N VAL A 175 -18.49 -12.23 16.19
CA VAL A 175 -17.35 -12.38 17.07
C VAL A 175 -17.88 -12.66 18.46
N ARG A 176 -17.71 -13.90 18.91
CA ARG A 176 -18.10 -14.34 20.24
C ARG A 176 -16.90 -14.22 21.15
N PHE A 177 -17.14 -13.69 22.33
CA PHE A 177 -16.11 -13.53 23.33
C PHE A 177 -16.37 -14.51 24.46
N GLN A 178 -15.32 -15.19 24.87
CA GLN A 178 -15.27 -15.82 26.18
C GLN A 178 -14.18 -15.12 26.98
N THR A 179 -14.42 -14.92 28.26
CA THR A 179 -13.33 -14.51 29.14
C THR A 179 -12.72 -15.77 29.74
N CYS A 180 -11.42 -15.75 30.04
CA CYS A 180 -10.79 -16.89 30.69
C CYS A 180 -11.39 -17.23 32.07
N ARG A 181 -12.31 -16.39 32.60
CA ARG A 181 -13.10 -16.59 33.82
C ARG A 181 -14.52 -17.07 33.56
N ARG A 182 -15.16 -16.65 32.47
CA ARG A 182 -16.51 -17.04 32.08
C ARG A 182 -16.44 -17.80 30.75
N PRO A 183 -16.28 -19.13 30.76
CA PRO A 183 -16.16 -19.95 29.55
C PRO A 183 -17.50 -20.10 28.78
N ARG A 184 -18.45 -19.19 29.00
CA ARG A 184 -19.69 -19.12 28.23
C ARG A 184 -19.51 -18.07 27.15
N TRP A 185 -19.76 -18.47 25.91
CA TRP A 185 -19.74 -17.57 24.76
C TRP A 185 -20.76 -16.44 24.92
N MET A 186 -20.27 -15.20 24.91
CA MET A 186 -21.08 -13.99 24.98
C MET A 186 -21.04 -13.24 23.63
N PRO A 187 -22.17 -12.64 23.18
CA PRO A 187 -22.24 -11.99 21.86
C PRO A 187 -21.29 -10.80 21.67
N ALA A 188 -20.93 -10.07 22.73
CA ALA A 188 -19.86 -9.06 22.74
C ALA A 188 -19.58 -8.57 24.16
N LEU A 189 -18.36 -8.08 24.41
CA LEU A 189 -18.11 -7.09 25.47
C LEU A 189 -18.22 -5.68 24.87
N ARG A 190 -18.86 -4.75 25.59
CA ARG A 190 -18.88 -3.32 25.21
C ARG A 190 -17.44 -2.79 25.17
N GLY A 191 -17.10 -2.00 24.15
CA GLY A 191 -15.79 -1.32 24.05
C GLY A 191 -14.70 -2.06 23.28
N VAL A 192 -14.98 -3.23 22.69
CA VAL A 192 -14.01 -3.95 21.85
C VAL A 192 -14.21 -3.60 20.37
N ASN A 193 -13.46 -2.62 19.87
CA ASN A 193 -13.35 -2.34 18.43
C ASN A 193 -12.43 -3.37 17.79
N ALA A 194 -12.97 -4.14 16.84
CA ALA A 194 -12.22 -5.16 16.14
C ALA A 194 -12.55 -5.15 14.64
N VAL A 195 -11.60 -5.61 13.84
CA VAL A 195 -11.71 -5.73 12.39
C VAL A 195 -11.36 -7.17 12.03
N VAL A 196 -12.29 -7.81 11.31
CA VAL A 196 -12.03 -9.06 10.61
C VAL A 196 -11.42 -8.71 9.26
N TYR A 197 -10.32 -9.34 8.89
CA TYR A 197 -9.67 -9.12 7.62
C TYR A 197 -9.21 -10.43 6.99
N ILE A 198 -9.01 -10.39 5.68
CA ILE A 198 -8.56 -11.52 4.88
C ILE A 198 -7.07 -11.38 4.58
N GLU A 199 -6.29 -12.41 4.91
CA GLU A 199 -4.85 -12.42 4.63
C GLU A 199 -4.59 -12.36 3.12
N GLY A 200 -3.72 -11.42 2.71
CA GLY A 200 -3.42 -11.17 1.30
C GLY A 200 -4.44 -10.27 0.56
N TYR A 201 -5.54 -9.89 1.21
CA TYR A 201 -6.60 -9.05 0.63
C TYR A 201 -6.95 -7.87 1.54
N PRO A 202 -6.05 -6.87 1.69
CA PRO A 202 -6.23 -5.76 2.63
C PRO A 202 -7.42 -4.84 2.33
N GLY A 203 -8.05 -4.97 1.14
CA GLY A 203 -9.29 -4.27 0.80
C GLY A 203 -10.58 -5.03 1.15
N LEU A 204 -10.47 -6.25 1.68
CA LEU A 204 -11.60 -7.07 2.15
C LEU A 204 -11.56 -7.16 3.67
N GLU A 205 -12.26 -6.23 4.32
CA GLU A 205 -12.35 -6.14 5.78
C GLU A 205 -13.80 -5.95 6.24
N GLY A 206 -14.06 -6.38 7.47
CA GLY A 206 -15.35 -6.28 8.13
C GLY A 206 -15.17 -5.74 9.53
N THR A 207 -15.62 -4.51 9.75
CA THR A 207 -15.62 -3.91 11.09
C THR A 207 -16.68 -4.58 11.95
N VAL A 208 -16.25 -5.02 13.13
CA VAL A 208 -17.12 -5.63 14.15
C VAL A 208 -17.92 -4.52 14.81
N ASN A 209 -19.24 -4.67 14.88
CA ASN A 209 -20.12 -3.65 15.46
C ASN A 209 -20.20 -3.80 17.01
N PRO A 210 -19.68 -2.84 17.79
CA PRO A 210 -19.62 -2.97 19.25
C PRO A 210 -20.90 -2.55 19.99
N ASN A 211 -21.83 -1.80 19.37
CA ASN A 211 -22.77 -0.95 20.13
C ASN A 211 -24.25 -0.92 19.71
N ARG A 212 -24.74 -1.80 18.82
CA ARG A 212 -26.18 -1.79 18.47
C ARG A 212 -27.07 -2.49 19.51
N ARG A 213 -27.89 -1.69 20.22
CA ARG A 213 -29.00 -2.16 21.07
C ARG A 213 -30.26 -2.32 20.21
N GLY A 214 -30.72 -3.55 19.96
CA GLY A 214 -31.96 -3.82 19.24
C GLY A 214 -33.07 -4.37 20.13
N TRP A 215 -34.27 -3.78 20.04
CA TRP A 215 -35.51 -4.34 20.61
C TRP A 215 -36.05 -5.45 19.69
N TRP A 216 -36.02 -6.68 20.20
CA TRP A 216 -36.62 -7.93 19.71
C TRP A 216 -36.20 -8.46 18.30
N TRP A 217 -36.06 -9.79 18.18
CA TRP A 217 -35.89 -10.66 16.98
C TRP A 217 -34.66 -10.43 16.04
N TRP A 218 -33.57 -11.15 16.30
CA TRP A 218 -32.54 -11.71 15.38
C TRP A 218 -31.78 -10.90 14.30
N ARG A 219 -31.77 -9.56 14.26
CA ARG A 219 -30.88 -8.80 13.33
C ARG A 219 -29.98 -7.72 13.94
N ASN A 220 -29.91 -7.62 15.27
CA ASN A 220 -29.17 -6.56 15.97
C ASN A 220 -28.40 -7.10 17.19
N ALA A 221 -27.49 -8.05 16.98
CA ALA A 221 -26.59 -8.51 18.03
C ALA A 221 -25.24 -7.79 17.94
N THR A 222 -24.82 -7.24 19.08
CA THR A 222 -23.45 -6.76 19.31
C THR A 222 -22.44 -7.84 18.89
N GLY A 223 -21.31 -7.47 18.28
CA GLY A 223 -20.30 -8.42 17.80
C GLY A 223 -20.50 -8.91 16.37
N TYR A 224 -21.55 -8.47 15.65
CA TYR A 224 -21.75 -8.80 14.24
C TYR A 224 -20.73 -8.08 13.34
N TYR A 225 -20.24 -8.79 12.32
CA TYR A 225 -19.46 -8.21 11.23
C TYR A 225 -19.99 -8.70 9.87
N ARG A 226 -19.71 -7.91 8.83
CA ARG A 226 -20.01 -8.29 7.45
C ARG A 226 -18.89 -7.83 6.53
N ILE A 227 -18.42 -8.73 5.68
CA ILE A 227 -17.49 -8.47 4.58
C ILE A 227 -18.28 -8.65 3.29
N ASN A 228 -18.41 -7.59 2.51
CA ASN A 228 -19.04 -7.63 1.20
C ASN A 228 -17.99 -7.87 0.12
N ASN A 229 -18.42 -8.26 -1.08
CA ASN A 229 -17.53 -8.39 -2.24
C ASN A 229 -16.46 -9.46 -2.07
N VAL A 230 -16.77 -10.54 -1.34
CA VAL A 230 -15.88 -11.69 -1.20
C VAL A 230 -15.98 -12.52 -2.49
N PRO A 231 -14.89 -12.66 -3.27
CA PRO A 231 -14.93 -13.44 -4.52
C PRO A 231 -15.22 -14.92 -4.25
N CYS A 232 -16.15 -15.51 -5.01
CA CYS A 232 -16.49 -16.93 -5.00
C CYS A 232 -15.37 -17.84 -5.54
N GLY A 233 -15.41 -19.14 -5.21
CA GLY A 233 -14.50 -20.17 -5.73
C GLY A 233 -13.07 -20.12 -5.18
N LYS A 234 -12.86 -19.64 -3.95
CA LYS A 234 -11.53 -19.49 -3.32
C LYS A 234 -11.54 -19.83 -1.83
N SER A 235 -10.38 -20.28 -1.35
CA SER A 235 -10.10 -20.47 0.07
C SER A 235 -9.40 -19.23 0.65
N TYR A 236 -9.86 -18.74 1.81
CA TYR A 236 -9.35 -17.55 2.46
C TYR A 236 -8.82 -17.85 3.86
N PHE A 237 -7.74 -17.19 4.27
CA PHE A 237 -7.33 -17.16 5.67
C PHE A 237 -7.88 -15.90 6.34
N LEU A 238 -8.77 -16.10 7.29
CA LEU A 238 -9.48 -15.03 7.99
C LEU A 238 -8.84 -14.78 9.36
N TYR A 239 -8.68 -13.51 9.73
CA TYR A 239 -8.17 -13.12 11.05
C TYR A 239 -8.99 -12.00 11.64
N ILE A 240 -8.98 -11.92 12.96
CA ILE A 240 -9.51 -10.78 13.70
C ILE A 240 -8.41 -10.11 14.52
N ARG A 241 -8.43 -8.78 14.53
CA ARG A 241 -7.59 -7.92 15.38
C ARG A 241 -8.43 -6.79 15.94
N GLY A 242 -8.05 -6.28 17.12
CA GLY A 242 -8.80 -5.22 17.76
C GLY A 242 -8.22 -4.81 19.10
N ASN A 243 -8.84 -3.84 19.76
CA ASN A 243 -8.41 -3.42 21.09
C ASN A 243 -8.55 -4.60 22.08
N GLY A 244 -7.44 -5.01 22.69
CA GLY A 244 -7.42 -6.19 23.56
C GLY A 244 -7.53 -7.55 22.84
N ILE A 245 -7.53 -7.59 21.51
CA ILE A 245 -7.55 -8.82 20.70
C ILE A 245 -6.22 -8.95 19.95
N GLY A 246 -5.41 -9.95 20.28
CA GLY A 246 -4.24 -10.33 19.48
C GLY A 246 -4.65 -10.87 18.11
N ASN A 247 -3.71 -11.06 17.19
CA ASN A 247 -4.02 -11.61 15.87
C ASN A 247 -4.61 -13.02 15.97
N THR A 248 -5.93 -13.15 15.95
CA THR A 248 -6.63 -14.41 16.23
C THR A 248 -7.15 -14.99 14.92
N PRO A 249 -6.72 -16.19 14.50
CA PRO A 249 -7.21 -16.82 13.30
C PRO A 249 -8.65 -17.32 13.49
N TYR A 250 -9.40 -17.39 12.39
CA TYR A 250 -10.66 -18.14 12.34
C TYR A 250 -10.39 -19.63 12.56
N SER A 251 -11.25 -20.31 13.32
CA SER A 251 -11.01 -21.70 13.75
C SER A 251 -10.92 -22.68 12.58
N ASP A 252 -11.74 -22.45 11.55
CA ASP A 252 -11.85 -23.34 10.40
C ASP A 252 -11.11 -22.77 9.20
N ASN A 253 -10.02 -22.03 9.45
CA ASN A 253 -9.13 -21.62 8.38
C ASN A 253 -8.46 -22.85 7.74
N PRO A 254 -8.34 -22.90 6.40
CA PRO A 254 -8.82 -21.90 5.45
C PRO A 254 -10.35 -21.98 5.23
N PHE A 255 -11.00 -20.82 5.13
CA PHE A 255 -12.43 -20.71 4.85
C PHE A 255 -12.69 -20.80 3.34
N ASP A 256 -13.38 -21.85 2.92
CA ASP A 256 -13.73 -22.08 1.53
C ASP A 256 -15.01 -21.35 1.14
N VAL A 257 -14.95 -20.61 0.03
CA VAL A 257 -16.10 -19.94 -0.57
C VAL A 257 -16.45 -20.71 -1.84
N ASP A 258 -17.62 -21.36 -1.83
CA ASP A 258 -18.26 -22.01 -2.97
C ASP A 258 -18.23 -21.14 -4.23
N VAL A 259 -18.23 -21.84 -5.35
CA VAL A 259 -18.11 -21.33 -6.72
C VAL A 259 -19.31 -20.47 -7.16
N MET A 260 -20.49 -20.68 -6.56
CA MET A 260 -21.67 -19.83 -6.78
C MET A 260 -21.78 -18.72 -5.71
N PRO A 261 -22.16 -17.48 -6.07
CA PRO A 261 -22.40 -16.42 -5.10
C PRO A 261 -23.48 -16.78 -4.08
N GLN A 262 -23.13 -16.71 -2.80
CA GLN A 262 -24.07 -16.89 -1.71
C GLN A 262 -23.69 -16.06 -0.47
N ASP A 263 -24.62 -15.96 0.47
CA ASP A 263 -24.38 -15.33 1.75
C ASP A 263 -23.89 -16.38 2.76
N TYR A 264 -22.60 -16.34 3.05
CA TYR A 264 -22.01 -17.10 4.16
C TYR A 264 -22.43 -16.44 5.46
N THR A 265 -23.35 -17.09 6.14
CA THR A 265 -23.78 -16.70 7.47
C THR A 265 -23.14 -17.65 8.48
N ASN A 266 -22.94 -17.19 9.71
CA ASN A 266 -22.35 -17.95 10.81
C ASN A 266 -20.83 -18.21 10.72
N VAL A 267 -20.08 -17.39 10.00
CA VAL A 267 -18.61 -17.37 10.10
C VAL A 267 -18.24 -16.67 11.42
N ASN A 268 -18.09 -17.44 12.49
CA ASN A 268 -18.00 -16.88 13.84
C ASN A 268 -16.58 -16.95 14.38
N PHE A 269 -16.07 -15.83 14.91
CA PHE A 269 -14.77 -15.81 15.59
C PHE A 269 -14.95 -16.03 17.07
N ASP A 270 -14.27 -17.04 17.60
CA ASP A 270 -14.30 -17.40 19.01
C ASP A 270 -13.04 -16.85 19.70
N VAL A 271 -13.15 -15.68 20.33
CA VAL A 271 -12.03 -14.95 20.94
C VAL A 271 -12.01 -15.16 22.45
N THR A 272 -10.85 -15.55 22.98
CA THR A 272 -10.63 -15.65 24.43
C THR A 272 -9.95 -14.40 24.95
N LEU A 273 -10.68 -13.58 25.70
CA LEU A 273 -10.15 -12.39 26.35
C LEU A 273 -9.51 -12.75 27.69
N ARG A 274 -8.34 -12.17 27.92
CA ARG A 274 -7.63 -12.23 29.19
C ARG A 274 -8.15 -11.11 30.09
N THR A 275 -8.99 -11.46 31.05
CA THR A 275 -9.63 -10.49 31.94
C THR A 275 -9.25 -10.70 33.40
N VAL A 276 -9.52 -9.71 34.25
CA VAL A 276 -9.44 -9.80 35.71
C VAL A 276 -10.68 -9.19 36.35
N ASP A 277 -11.09 -9.73 37.49
CA ASP A 277 -12.16 -9.14 38.30
C ASP A 277 -11.55 -8.50 39.55
N VAL A 278 -12.03 -7.33 39.92
CA VAL A 278 -11.59 -6.62 41.13
C VAL A 278 -12.79 -6.21 41.96
N SER A 279 -12.79 -6.58 43.24
CA SER A 279 -13.82 -6.19 44.19
C SER A 279 -13.25 -5.74 45.53
N GLY A 280 -14.00 -4.88 46.21
CA GLY A 280 -13.61 -4.30 47.48
C GLY A 280 -14.68 -3.39 48.05
N LYS A 281 -14.33 -2.65 49.11
CA LYS A 281 -15.19 -1.63 49.72
C LYS A 281 -14.58 -0.24 49.63
N VAL A 282 -15.43 0.77 49.56
CA VAL A 282 -15.04 2.18 49.55
C VAL A 282 -15.22 2.81 50.92
N TYR A 283 -14.18 3.47 51.41
CA TYR A 283 -14.17 4.20 52.68
C TYR A 283 -13.82 5.67 52.47
N VAL A 284 -14.76 6.56 52.78
CA VAL A 284 -14.57 8.02 52.71
C VAL A 284 -14.53 8.58 54.14
N PRO A 285 -13.60 9.51 54.47
CA PRO A 285 -13.56 10.14 55.78
C PRO A 285 -14.87 10.89 56.11
N ASN A 286 -15.40 10.69 57.31
CA ASN A 286 -16.44 11.55 57.87
C ASN A 286 -15.86 12.93 58.25
N ALA A 287 -16.70 13.85 58.74
CA ALA A 287 -16.28 15.20 59.14
C ALA A 287 -15.15 15.23 60.20
N GLN A 288 -14.97 14.12 60.94
CA GLN A 288 -13.93 13.92 61.95
C GLN A 288 -12.68 13.18 61.40
N GLY A 289 -12.60 12.94 60.10
CA GLY A 289 -11.45 12.28 59.45
C GLY A 289 -11.43 10.74 59.56
N THR A 290 -12.47 10.12 60.14
CA THR A 290 -12.55 8.66 60.29
C THR A 290 -13.10 8.02 59.01
N PRO A 291 -12.44 6.99 58.41
CA PRO A 291 -12.95 6.33 57.21
C PRO A 291 -14.26 5.57 57.49
N VAL A 292 -15.33 5.89 56.76
CA VAL A 292 -16.64 5.25 56.86
C VAL A 292 -17.04 4.61 55.53
N ILE A 293 -17.69 3.45 55.59
CA ILE A 293 -18.25 2.77 54.41
C ILE A 293 -19.21 3.71 53.69
N THR A 294 -18.97 3.94 52.39
CA THR A 294 -19.70 4.95 51.62
C THR A 294 -20.33 4.36 50.35
N ASN A 295 -21.62 4.60 50.16
CA ASN A 295 -22.36 4.24 48.94
C ASN A 295 -22.34 5.38 47.92
N GLY A 296 -22.62 5.06 46.66
CA GLY A 296 -22.75 6.05 45.58
C GLY A 296 -21.41 6.63 45.09
N VAL A 297 -20.29 6.00 45.40
CA VAL A 297 -18.98 6.37 44.84
C VAL A 297 -18.82 5.68 43.49
N SER A 298 -18.48 6.44 42.45
CA SER A 298 -18.19 5.91 41.12
C SER A 298 -16.79 5.29 41.10
N VAL A 299 -16.69 3.99 40.85
CA VAL A 299 -15.45 3.21 40.85
C VAL A 299 -15.15 2.72 39.44
N THR A 300 -13.94 2.94 38.93
CA THR A 300 -13.52 2.53 37.58
C THR A 300 -12.06 2.02 37.60
N ALA A 301 -11.61 1.42 36.50
CA ALA A 301 -10.22 0.99 36.31
C ALA A 301 -9.58 1.69 35.10
N THR A 302 -8.32 2.09 35.27
CA THR A 302 -7.46 2.64 34.21
C THR A 302 -6.15 1.88 34.07
N ASP A 303 -5.52 1.97 32.90
CA ASP A 303 -4.13 1.55 32.70
C ASP A 303 -3.13 2.56 33.28
N LEU A 304 -1.82 2.28 33.20
CA LEU A 304 -0.77 3.17 33.69
C LEU A 304 -0.69 4.53 32.95
N ASN A 305 -1.29 4.65 31.77
CA ASN A 305 -1.34 5.88 31.01
C ASN A 305 -2.61 6.69 31.34
N GLY A 306 -3.53 6.16 32.16
CA GLY A 306 -4.80 6.82 32.50
C GLY A 306 -5.96 6.47 31.56
N ASN A 307 -5.77 5.54 30.62
CA ASN A 307 -6.84 5.10 29.73
C ASN A 307 -7.86 4.24 30.49
N LEU A 308 -9.15 4.48 30.28
CA LEU A 308 -10.23 3.66 30.87
C LEU A 308 -10.20 2.23 30.30
N ILE A 309 -10.19 1.24 31.19
CA ILE A 309 -10.20 -0.20 30.86
C ILE A 309 -11.38 -0.96 31.50
N ALA A 310 -12.22 -0.26 32.28
CA ALA A 310 -13.46 -0.77 32.82
C ALA A 310 -14.51 0.35 32.94
N GLU A 311 -15.77 0.05 32.64
CA GLU A 311 -16.87 1.00 32.86
C GLU A 311 -17.01 1.33 34.36
N PRO A 312 -17.41 2.58 34.71
CA PRO A 312 -17.61 2.96 36.10
C PRO A 312 -18.82 2.23 36.73
N VAL A 313 -18.65 1.74 37.96
CA VAL A 313 -19.70 1.13 38.77
C VAL A 313 -19.94 1.95 40.04
N LEU A 314 -21.17 1.98 40.55
CA LEU A 314 -21.48 2.69 41.79
C LEU A 314 -21.34 1.77 43.00
N SER A 315 -20.55 2.18 43.99
CA SER A 315 -20.39 1.44 45.25
C SER A 315 -21.73 1.32 46.01
N GLY A 316 -22.00 0.15 46.56
CA GLY A 316 -23.25 -0.14 47.27
C GLY A 316 -24.46 -0.38 46.36
N TYR A 317 -24.28 -0.41 45.04
CA TYR A 317 -25.32 -0.73 44.07
C TYR A 317 -24.88 -1.91 43.18
N ASN A 318 -25.73 -2.94 43.06
CA ASN A 318 -25.43 -4.10 42.23
C ASN A 318 -25.76 -3.83 40.76
N VAL A 319 -24.83 -4.14 39.86
CA VAL A 319 -25.17 -4.53 38.49
C VAL A 319 -25.34 -6.06 38.51
N ALA A 320 -26.47 -6.55 38.00
CA ALA A 320 -26.86 -7.97 38.05
C ALA A 320 -25.74 -8.94 37.58
N PRO A 321 -25.64 -10.18 38.14
CA PRO A 321 -26.71 -10.92 38.80
C PRO A 321 -26.31 -11.44 40.19
N THR A 322 -26.13 -10.57 41.19
CA THR A 322 -26.06 -11.01 42.60
C THR A 322 -27.11 -10.31 43.46
N PRO A 323 -27.74 -11.00 44.44
CA PRO A 323 -29.05 -10.60 44.98
C PRO A 323 -29.00 -9.64 46.18
N SER A 324 -27.86 -9.03 46.55
CA SER A 324 -27.87 -8.07 47.66
C SER A 324 -26.76 -7.03 47.58
N PRO A 325 -27.05 -5.71 47.72
CA PRO A 325 -26.04 -4.68 47.78
C PRO A 325 -25.25 -4.80 49.08
N SER A 326 -23.95 -5.09 49.00
CA SER A 326 -23.05 -4.94 50.15
C SER A 326 -22.79 -3.44 50.37
N PRO A 327 -23.06 -2.86 51.56
CA PRO A 327 -22.74 -1.47 51.85
C PRO A 327 -21.29 -1.12 51.50
N GLY A 328 -21.13 -0.08 50.68
CA GLY A 328 -19.90 0.45 50.10
C GLY A 328 -19.12 -0.53 49.22
N GLY A 329 -19.66 -1.69 48.89
CA GLY A 329 -19.03 -2.69 48.04
C GLY A 329 -19.04 -2.29 46.57
N TYR A 330 -17.95 -2.53 45.85
CA TYR A 330 -17.87 -2.39 44.40
C TYR A 330 -17.34 -3.69 43.78
N GLN A 331 -17.72 -3.93 42.54
CA GLN A 331 -17.23 -5.06 41.75
C GLN A 331 -17.06 -4.61 40.29
N LEU A 332 -15.82 -4.69 39.81
CA LEU A 332 -15.45 -4.48 38.42
C LEU A 332 -15.17 -5.85 37.82
N ASP A 333 -16.04 -6.28 36.91
CA ASP A 333 -15.91 -7.56 36.22
C ASP A 333 -15.26 -7.38 34.85
N ASP A 334 -14.59 -8.43 34.38
CA ASP A 334 -14.11 -8.58 33.01
C ASP A 334 -13.15 -7.44 32.54
N ILE A 335 -12.33 -6.89 33.45
CA ILE A 335 -11.31 -5.87 33.12
C ILE A 335 -10.26 -6.48 32.17
N ILE A 336 -10.12 -5.94 30.95
CA ILE A 336 -9.26 -6.51 29.91
C ILE A 336 -7.78 -6.19 30.19
N VAL A 337 -6.94 -7.23 30.29
CA VAL A 337 -5.49 -7.13 30.56
C VAL A 337 -4.71 -7.98 29.55
N ASN A 338 -4.57 -7.48 28.32
CA ASN A 338 -4.07 -8.26 27.18
C ASN A 338 -2.53 -8.37 27.08
N ARG A 339 -1.85 -8.73 28.18
CA ARG A 339 -0.43 -9.12 28.18
C ARG A 339 -0.27 -10.54 28.69
N THR A 340 0.70 -11.28 28.18
CA THR A 340 1.00 -12.66 28.62
C THR A 340 1.60 -12.73 30.03
N GLY A 341 1.99 -11.60 30.61
CA GLY A 341 2.51 -11.47 31.98
C GLY A 341 1.68 -10.53 32.85
N SER A 342 2.13 -10.32 34.09
CA SER A 342 1.50 -9.38 35.01
C SER A 342 1.54 -7.95 34.44
N THR A 343 0.45 -7.21 34.62
CA THR A 343 0.33 -5.81 34.26
C THR A 343 -0.08 -4.99 35.47
N VAL A 344 0.09 -3.68 35.40
CA VAL A 344 -0.34 -2.77 36.46
C VAL A 344 -1.61 -2.06 36.01
N ILE A 345 -2.65 -2.10 36.85
CA ILE A 345 -3.88 -1.34 36.65
C ILE A 345 -4.10 -0.42 37.86
N LYS A 346 -4.85 0.66 37.67
CA LYS A 346 -5.24 1.58 38.73
C LYS A 346 -6.76 1.53 38.90
N ILE A 347 -7.23 1.37 40.13
CA ILE A 347 -8.66 1.44 40.47
C ILE A 347 -8.91 2.79 41.14
N THR A 348 -9.86 3.56 40.64
CA THR A 348 -10.15 4.92 41.09
C THR A 348 -11.59 5.02 41.54
N GLY A 349 -11.82 5.57 42.73
CA GLY A 349 -13.14 5.88 43.29
C GLY A 349 -13.35 7.38 43.38
N ILE A 350 -14.48 7.88 42.88
CA ILE A 350 -14.82 9.30 42.77
C ILE A 350 -16.21 9.54 43.37
N SER A 351 -16.27 10.51 44.28
CA SER A 351 -17.50 11.09 44.83
C SER A 351 -17.53 12.59 44.52
N GLN A 352 -18.61 13.28 44.89
CA GLN A 352 -18.72 14.74 44.69
C GLN A 352 -17.60 15.54 45.40
N ASN A 353 -17.12 15.06 46.56
CA ASN A 353 -16.23 15.82 47.44
C ASN A 353 -14.83 15.22 47.59
N TYR A 354 -14.68 13.92 47.30
CA TYR A 354 -13.42 13.21 47.43
C TYR A 354 -13.14 12.25 46.27
N TYR A 355 -11.86 12.02 46.01
CA TYR A 355 -11.37 10.94 45.15
C TYR A 355 -10.35 10.06 45.88
N THR A 356 -10.24 8.80 45.48
CA THR A 356 -9.32 7.80 46.04
C THR A 356 -8.85 6.86 44.94
N SER A 357 -7.67 6.25 45.06
CA SER A 357 -7.21 5.26 44.08
C SER A 357 -6.21 4.27 44.68
N ILE A 358 -6.14 3.08 44.12
CA ILE A 358 -5.12 2.07 44.41
C ILE A 358 -4.50 1.56 43.11
N THR A 359 -3.23 1.20 43.15
CA THR A 359 -2.53 0.56 42.04
C THR A 359 -2.37 -0.93 42.34
N LEU A 360 -2.70 -1.77 41.37
CA LEU A 360 -2.70 -3.23 41.51
C LEU A 360 -1.84 -3.86 40.42
N VAL A 361 -0.94 -4.75 40.82
CA VAL A 361 -0.30 -5.68 39.90
C VAL A 361 -1.24 -6.85 39.71
N VAL A 362 -1.77 -6.97 38.49
CA VAL A 362 -2.75 -7.99 38.13
C VAL A 362 -2.18 -8.97 37.13
N THR A 363 -2.51 -10.25 37.32
CA THR A 363 -2.16 -11.32 36.40
C THR A 363 -3.42 -11.72 35.64
N PRO A 364 -3.34 -11.94 34.32
CA PRO A 364 -4.47 -12.41 33.52
C PRO A 364 -5.24 -13.56 34.19
N CYS A 365 -6.56 -13.52 34.11
CA CYS A 365 -7.47 -14.57 34.57
C CYS A 365 -7.61 -14.73 36.09
N ALA A 366 -7.05 -13.80 36.87
CA ALA A 366 -7.17 -13.78 38.33
C ALA A 366 -8.34 -12.90 38.82
N THR A 367 -8.78 -13.15 40.05
CA THR A 367 -9.74 -12.30 40.77
C THR A 367 -9.07 -11.73 42.00
N TYR A 368 -9.28 -10.44 42.22
CA TYR A 368 -8.72 -9.68 43.33
C TYR A 368 -9.86 -9.19 44.21
N ILE A 369 -10.12 -9.90 45.29
CA ILE A 369 -11.11 -9.51 46.31
C ILE A 369 -10.48 -8.65 47.41
N ASN A 370 -11.32 -7.99 48.21
CA ASN A 370 -10.92 -7.16 49.36
C ASN A 370 -9.92 -6.04 49.00
N LYS A 371 -9.98 -5.54 47.77
CA LYS A 371 -9.18 -4.39 47.34
C LYS A 371 -9.89 -3.10 47.75
N ASN A 372 -9.77 -2.76 49.02
CA ASN A 372 -10.49 -1.62 49.57
C ASN A 372 -9.86 -0.30 49.09
N LEU A 373 -10.72 0.64 48.73
CA LEU A 373 -10.35 2.03 48.48
C LEU A 373 -10.47 2.77 49.82
N ILE A 374 -9.33 3.08 50.43
CA ILE A 374 -9.23 3.71 51.75
C ILE A 374 -8.49 5.03 51.58
N VAL A 375 -8.96 6.07 52.29
CA VAL A 375 -8.44 7.44 52.25
C VAL A 375 -8.87 8.19 51.01
N ALA A 376 -9.58 9.28 51.23
CA ALA A 376 -10.13 10.12 50.18
C ALA A 376 -9.44 11.49 50.26
N THR A 377 -8.77 11.88 49.18
CA THR A 377 -8.21 13.22 49.02
C THR A 377 -9.34 14.18 48.67
N PRO A 378 -9.52 15.30 49.40
CA PRO A 378 -10.55 16.28 49.07
C PRO A 378 -10.29 16.89 47.69
N ILE A 379 -11.36 17.18 46.95
CA ILE A 379 -11.30 17.78 45.59
C ILE A 379 -11.01 19.30 45.66
N THR A 380 -10.51 19.81 46.79
CA THR A 380 -10.19 21.23 46.97
C THR A 380 -9.15 21.69 45.94
N ASN A 381 -9.43 22.79 45.25
CA ASN A 381 -8.60 23.36 44.18
C ASN A 381 -8.31 22.36 43.04
N LYS A 382 -9.25 21.47 42.74
CA LYS A 382 -9.18 20.56 41.58
C LYS A 382 -10.47 20.59 40.78
N THR A 383 -10.37 20.21 39.50
CA THR A 383 -11.42 20.27 38.50
C THR A 383 -11.60 18.93 37.80
N PHE A 384 -12.83 18.42 37.76
CA PHE A 384 -13.22 17.43 36.76
C PHE A 384 -13.53 18.15 35.45
N LEU A 385 -12.80 17.77 34.41
CA LEU A 385 -12.92 18.35 33.08
C LEU A 385 -13.54 17.33 32.13
N SER A 386 -14.61 17.73 31.44
CA SER A 386 -15.24 16.95 30.38
C SER A 386 -15.45 17.80 29.14
N GLY A 387 -15.40 17.19 27.95
CA GLY A 387 -15.62 17.91 26.70
C GLY A 387 -16.04 17.00 25.57
N SER A 388 -16.05 17.59 24.38
CA SER A 388 -16.49 16.95 23.13
C SER A 388 -15.44 17.16 22.05
N LEU A 389 -15.30 16.19 21.14
CA LEU A 389 -14.52 16.34 19.91
C LEU A 389 -15.45 16.42 18.71
N TYR A 390 -15.23 17.41 17.85
CA TYR A 390 -16.03 17.64 16.65
C TYR A 390 -15.20 17.49 15.38
N ASN A 391 -15.88 17.12 14.30
CA ASN A 391 -15.33 17.13 12.96
C ASN A 391 -15.10 18.59 12.51
N SER A 392 -13.90 18.90 12.00
CA SER A 392 -13.57 20.27 11.58
C SER A 392 -14.35 20.73 10.34
N ILE A 393 -14.85 19.78 9.53
CA ILE A 393 -15.56 20.04 8.28
C ILE A 393 -17.04 20.23 8.55
N ASN A 394 -17.62 19.35 9.36
CA ASN A 394 -18.99 19.42 9.85
C ASN A 394 -18.97 19.66 11.36
N ARG A 395 -18.98 20.94 11.78
CA ARG A 395 -18.68 21.34 13.16
C ARG A 395 -19.72 20.93 14.20
N ASP A 396 -20.85 20.39 13.79
CA ASP A 396 -21.89 19.85 14.67
C ASP A 396 -21.77 18.33 14.85
N GLU A 397 -20.89 17.67 14.08
CA GLU A 397 -20.70 16.23 14.09
C GLU A 397 -19.63 15.82 15.11
N LEU A 398 -20.00 14.97 16.07
CA LEU A 398 -19.08 14.41 17.06
C LEU A 398 -18.19 13.32 16.46
N ILE A 399 -16.92 13.31 16.86
CA ILE A 399 -15.98 12.26 16.49
C ILE A 399 -16.14 11.10 17.45
N THR A 400 -16.62 9.96 16.95
CA THR A 400 -16.89 8.75 17.73
C THR A 400 -15.76 7.71 17.69
N ASP A 401 -14.66 8.02 16.99
CA ASP A 401 -13.43 7.26 17.01
C ASP A 401 -12.75 7.33 18.39
N ASP A 402 -11.90 6.34 18.71
CA ASP A 402 -11.10 6.28 19.94
C ASP A 402 -9.96 7.34 19.93
N ALA A 403 -10.33 8.62 19.97
CA ALA A 403 -9.40 9.74 20.00
C ALA A 403 -8.81 9.91 21.40
N VAL A 404 -7.48 10.03 21.47
CA VAL A 404 -6.76 10.32 22.71
C VAL A 404 -6.74 11.83 22.92
N VAL A 405 -7.31 12.29 24.02
CA VAL A 405 -7.28 13.69 24.47
C VAL A 405 -6.25 13.81 25.57
N SER A 406 -5.39 14.81 25.47
CA SER A 406 -4.33 15.09 26.44
C SER A 406 -4.46 16.51 26.96
N ILE A 407 -4.07 16.71 28.22
CA ILE A 407 -4.00 18.03 28.83
C ILE A 407 -2.61 18.26 29.43
N GLN A 408 -2.00 19.41 29.15
CA GLN A 408 -0.67 19.76 29.63
C GLN A 408 -0.68 21.07 30.41
N GLY A 409 -0.08 21.09 31.59
CA GLY A 409 0.09 22.32 32.38
C GLY A 409 1.11 23.26 31.74
N SER A 410 0.80 24.55 31.72
CA SER A 410 1.73 25.58 31.25
C SER A 410 2.84 25.82 32.30
N GLY A 411 3.93 25.04 32.26
CA GLY A 411 5.15 25.32 33.02
C GLY A 411 5.84 24.19 33.79
N ASN A 412 5.45 22.91 33.67
CA ASN A 412 6.19 21.82 34.33
C ASN A 412 6.07 20.48 33.56
N PRO A 413 7.09 19.59 33.58
CA PRO A 413 6.96 18.22 33.09
C PRO A 413 6.22 17.38 34.15
N GLN A 414 4.93 17.68 34.35
CA GLN A 414 4.02 16.75 34.99
C GLN A 414 3.65 15.65 33.98
N PRO A 415 3.31 14.42 34.45
CA PRO A 415 2.71 13.43 33.56
C PRO A 415 1.48 14.06 32.90
N THR A 416 1.46 14.11 31.56
CA THR A 416 0.33 14.61 30.77
C THR A 416 -0.84 13.66 30.98
N PRO A 417 -1.90 14.06 31.72
CA PRO A 417 -3.07 13.23 31.83
C PRO A 417 -3.67 13.05 30.43
N VAL A 418 -4.04 11.82 30.10
CA VAL A 418 -4.74 11.48 28.87
C VAL A 418 -6.05 10.79 29.17
N THR A 419 -7.00 10.93 28.27
CA THR A 419 -8.28 10.22 28.26
C THR A 419 -8.64 9.85 26.83
N ILE A 420 -9.58 8.94 26.64
CA ILE A 420 -10.06 8.52 25.32
C ILE A 420 -11.51 8.97 25.18
N THR A 421 -11.89 9.47 24.00
CA THR A 421 -13.30 9.75 23.70
C THR A 421 -14.12 8.48 23.77
N ALA A 422 -15.25 8.54 24.47
CA ALA A 422 -16.25 7.49 24.43
C ALA A 422 -16.88 7.40 23.04
N SER A 423 -17.60 6.31 22.76
CA SER A 423 -18.32 6.11 21.49
C SER A 423 -19.42 7.16 21.20
N SER A 424 -19.68 8.06 22.15
CA SER A 424 -20.53 9.25 21.99
C SER A 424 -19.78 10.49 21.51
N GLY A 425 -18.45 10.43 21.36
CA GLY A 425 -17.56 11.56 21.04
C GLY A 425 -17.30 12.54 22.19
N LEU A 426 -17.74 12.16 23.40
CA LEU A 426 -17.48 12.87 24.64
C LEU A 426 -16.23 12.28 25.32
N TYR A 427 -15.43 13.13 25.98
CA TYR A 427 -14.34 12.69 26.84
C TYR A 427 -14.47 13.28 28.24
N SER A 428 -13.92 12.59 29.23
CA SER A 428 -13.79 13.10 30.59
C SER A 428 -12.47 12.66 31.20
N PHE A 429 -11.83 13.56 31.94
CA PHE A 429 -10.65 13.23 32.73
C PHE A 429 -11.10 12.58 34.04
N VAL A 430 -10.68 11.34 34.25
CA VAL A 430 -11.04 10.54 35.43
C VAL A 430 -10.41 11.11 36.69
N GLU A 431 -9.17 11.62 36.58
CA GLU A 431 -8.49 12.25 37.70
C GLU A 431 -8.77 13.76 37.72
N PRO A 432 -9.17 14.33 38.88
CA PRO A 432 -9.41 15.76 38.97
C PRO A 432 -8.07 16.52 38.87
N LEU A 433 -8.03 17.46 37.94
CA LEU A 433 -6.85 18.25 37.58
C LEU A 433 -6.71 19.43 38.54
N PRO A 434 -5.51 19.82 39.00
CA PRO A 434 -5.37 20.99 39.86
C PRO A 434 -5.82 22.26 39.15
N PHE A 435 -6.27 23.26 39.90
CA PHE A 435 -6.54 24.59 39.35
C PHE A 435 -5.27 25.16 38.70
N GLY A 436 -5.44 25.86 37.58
CA GLY A 436 -4.32 26.39 36.81
C GLY A 436 -4.65 26.57 35.33
N SER A 437 -3.62 26.92 34.56
CA SER A 437 -3.72 27.11 33.11
C SER A 437 -3.14 25.91 32.38
N PHE A 438 -3.90 25.38 31.43
CA PHE A 438 -3.59 24.17 30.70
C PHE A 438 -3.80 24.35 29.20
N ILE A 439 -3.16 23.48 28.41
CA ILE A 439 -3.34 23.34 26.98
C ILE A 439 -3.95 21.96 26.72
N LEU A 440 -5.08 21.94 26.00
CA LEU A 440 -5.76 20.76 25.52
C LEU A 440 -5.32 20.43 24.10
N SER A 441 -5.03 19.15 23.88
CA SER A 441 -4.66 18.59 22.58
C SER A 441 -5.35 17.25 22.37
N ALA A 442 -5.49 16.81 21.13
CA ALA A 442 -6.08 15.52 20.80
C ALA A 442 -5.41 14.88 19.59
N ALA A 443 -5.42 13.55 19.57
CA ALA A 443 -4.86 12.73 18.50
C ALA A 443 -5.78 11.54 18.21
N ALA A 444 -6.03 11.27 16.94
CA ALA A 444 -6.75 10.11 16.47
C ALA A 444 -6.17 9.63 15.14
N PRO A 445 -6.25 8.31 14.81
CA PRO A 445 -5.87 7.81 13.50
C PRO A 445 -6.59 8.54 12.38
N ASP A 446 -5.87 8.87 11.30
CA ASP A 446 -6.42 9.58 10.14
C ASP A 446 -7.11 10.92 10.47
N TYR A 447 -6.72 11.55 11.58
CA TYR A 447 -7.10 12.92 11.91
C TYR A 447 -5.87 13.79 12.21
N LYS A 448 -6.05 15.10 12.06
CA LYS A 448 -5.14 16.12 12.57
C LYS A 448 -5.92 17.13 13.40
N LEU A 449 -5.41 17.48 14.57
CA LEU A 449 -6.00 18.57 15.37
C LEU A 449 -5.92 19.90 14.62
N GLU A 450 -7.03 20.62 14.55
CA GLU A 450 -7.09 21.94 13.90
C GLU A 450 -6.28 22.98 14.69
N SER A 451 -6.49 23.03 16.01
CA SER A 451 -5.74 23.87 16.93
C SER A 451 -5.82 23.33 18.36
N GLU A 452 -4.72 23.47 19.10
CA GLU A 452 -4.74 23.28 20.55
C GLU A 452 -5.57 24.39 21.23
N LYS A 453 -6.15 24.08 22.39
CA LYS A 453 -7.01 25.02 23.13
C LYS A 453 -6.48 25.26 24.53
N SER A 454 -6.30 26.52 24.90
CA SER A 454 -6.02 26.90 26.29
C SER A 454 -7.28 26.82 27.14
N VAL A 455 -7.16 26.29 28.35
CA VAL A 455 -8.24 26.22 29.34
C VAL A 455 -7.71 26.61 30.71
N ILE A 456 -8.48 27.43 31.43
CA ILE A 456 -8.21 27.80 32.82
C ILE A 456 -9.16 27.00 33.70
N LEU A 457 -8.61 26.18 34.60
CA LEU A 457 -9.35 25.35 35.53
C LEU A 457 -9.47 26.07 36.88
N ASN A 458 -10.69 26.44 37.27
CA ASN A 458 -10.97 27.20 38.49
C ASN A 458 -12.30 26.83 39.18
N SER A 459 -12.93 25.75 38.74
CA SER A 459 -14.19 25.22 39.28
C SER A 459 -14.06 23.73 39.54
N VAL A 460 -14.80 23.19 40.51
CA VAL A 460 -14.78 21.74 40.82
C VAL A 460 -15.23 20.89 39.63
N ILE A 461 -16.18 21.39 38.83
CA ILE A 461 -16.66 20.77 37.59
C ILE A 461 -16.62 21.83 36.49
N GLN A 462 -16.06 21.49 35.33
CA GLN A 462 -15.94 22.41 34.21
C GLN A 462 -16.08 21.67 32.87
N THR A 463 -16.72 22.31 31.91
CA THR A 463 -16.74 21.85 30.52
C THR A 463 -15.54 22.44 29.78
N ALA A 464 -14.81 21.60 29.06
CA ALA A 464 -13.70 21.98 28.22
C ALA A 464 -14.18 22.72 26.97
N PRO A 465 -13.35 23.59 26.37
CA PRO A 465 -13.62 24.13 25.04
C PRO A 465 -13.65 23.03 23.99
N ASP A 466 -14.43 23.26 22.93
CA ASP A 466 -14.55 22.33 21.81
C ASP A 466 -13.22 22.18 21.06
N LEU A 467 -12.86 20.92 20.79
CA LEU A 467 -11.72 20.55 19.94
C LEU A 467 -12.24 20.10 18.57
N PHE A 468 -11.61 20.60 17.51
CA PHE A 468 -11.96 20.26 16.13
C PHE A 468 -10.83 19.44 15.49
N MET A 469 -11.16 18.28 14.92
CA MET A 469 -10.20 17.44 14.22
C MET A 469 -10.51 17.38 12.72
N ILE A 470 -9.47 17.56 11.92
CA ILE A 470 -9.46 17.51 10.47
C ILE A 470 -9.32 16.05 10.04
N PRO A 471 -10.33 15.42 9.41
CA PRO A 471 -10.18 14.08 8.86
C PRO A 471 -9.19 14.10 7.69
N LEU A 472 -8.37 13.06 7.56
CA LEU A 472 -7.28 12.95 6.60
C LEU A 472 -7.39 11.68 5.75
N GLY A 473 -6.97 11.77 4.50
CA GLY A 473 -6.79 10.66 3.57
C GLY A 473 -5.49 10.80 2.78
N LYS A 474 -5.40 10.07 1.68
CA LYS A 474 -4.19 9.95 0.86
C LYS A 474 -4.53 10.06 -0.63
N ILE A 475 -3.58 10.52 -1.44
CA ILE A 475 -3.68 10.58 -2.91
C ILE A 475 -2.45 9.87 -3.50
N SER A 476 -2.63 9.06 -4.55
CA SER A 476 -1.52 8.39 -5.23
C SER A 476 -1.70 8.21 -6.73
N GLY A 477 -0.58 7.95 -7.41
CA GLY A 477 -0.55 7.62 -8.83
C GLY A 477 0.88 7.36 -9.32
N TYR A 478 1.02 7.16 -10.63
CA TYR A 478 2.29 6.92 -11.32
C TYR A 478 2.56 8.00 -12.37
N VAL A 479 3.83 8.31 -12.58
CA VAL A 479 4.30 9.18 -13.67
C VAL A 479 5.22 8.38 -14.57
N THR A 480 4.86 8.29 -15.85
CA THR A 480 5.60 7.51 -16.85
C THR A 480 5.92 8.32 -18.10
N ASN A 481 6.95 7.90 -18.81
CA ASN A 481 7.30 8.45 -20.11
C ASN A 481 6.29 7.98 -21.16
N ASN A 482 5.70 8.92 -21.90
CA ASN A 482 4.67 8.64 -22.89
C ASN A 482 5.17 7.75 -24.04
N THR A 483 6.44 7.91 -24.43
CA THR A 483 7.05 7.17 -25.56
C THR A 483 7.58 5.82 -25.14
N THR A 484 8.31 5.75 -24.02
CA THR A 484 9.00 4.51 -23.60
C THR A 484 8.21 3.68 -22.60
N GLY A 485 7.19 4.25 -21.95
CA GLY A 485 6.48 3.64 -20.83
C GLY A 485 7.28 3.54 -19.54
N ALA A 486 8.56 3.96 -19.55
CA ALA A 486 9.43 3.89 -18.38
C ALA A 486 8.96 4.82 -17.25
N PRO A 487 9.13 4.43 -15.98
CA PRO A 487 8.81 5.30 -14.85
C PRO A 487 9.70 6.54 -14.83
N ILE A 488 9.15 7.67 -14.38
CA ILE A 488 9.90 8.93 -14.24
C ILE A 488 9.96 9.30 -12.76
N SER A 489 11.16 9.23 -12.19
CA SER A 489 11.46 9.62 -10.81
C SER A 489 11.75 11.13 -10.66
N GLY A 490 11.51 11.66 -9.46
CA GLY A 490 11.88 13.03 -9.11
C GLY A 490 10.94 14.12 -9.63
N ILE A 491 9.77 13.76 -10.17
CA ILE A 491 8.77 14.73 -10.62
C ILE A 491 7.97 15.25 -9.41
N PRO A 492 7.95 16.56 -9.15
CA PRO A 492 7.12 17.12 -8.08
C PRO A 492 5.66 17.16 -8.49
N ILE A 493 4.80 16.52 -7.70
CA ILE A 493 3.35 16.54 -7.81
C ILE A 493 2.78 17.47 -6.75
N ARG A 494 2.03 18.49 -7.20
CA ARG A 494 1.36 19.46 -6.33
C ARG A 494 -0.11 19.11 -6.17
N ILE A 495 -0.58 19.17 -4.93
CA ILE A 495 -1.99 19.07 -4.56
C ILE A 495 -2.43 20.44 -4.08
N ILE A 496 -3.40 21.01 -4.79
CA ILE A 496 -3.87 22.38 -4.61
C ILE A 496 -5.34 22.32 -4.22
N GLU A 497 -5.72 23.08 -3.19
CA GLU A 497 -7.11 23.16 -2.73
C GLU A 497 -7.98 24.04 -3.64
N ASN A 498 -9.30 24.05 -3.38
CA ASN A 498 -10.29 24.84 -4.13
C ASN A 498 -10.15 24.65 -5.65
N ASN A 499 -9.93 23.40 -6.09
CA ASN A 499 -9.76 23.04 -7.49
C ASN A 499 -8.68 23.86 -8.23
N GLY A 500 -7.63 24.27 -7.51
CA GLY A 500 -6.50 25.01 -8.06
C GLY A 500 -6.51 26.50 -7.80
N ALA A 501 -7.56 27.04 -7.14
CA ALA A 501 -7.64 28.47 -6.81
C ALA A 501 -7.06 28.81 -5.42
N GLY A 502 -6.77 27.80 -4.60
CA GLY A 502 -6.26 27.98 -3.23
C GLY A 502 -4.78 27.67 -3.08
N SER A 503 -4.38 27.41 -1.83
CA SER A 503 -3.01 27.13 -1.45
C SER A 503 -2.55 25.74 -1.90
N ILE A 504 -1.24 25.55 -2.03
CA ILE A 504 -0.64 24.23 -2.18
C ILE A 504 -0.73 23.52 -0.82
N VAL A 505 -1.53 22.47 -0.75
CA VAL A 505 -1.71 21.66 0.46
C VAL A 505 -0.49 20.78 0.68
N LYS A 506 0.02 20.18 -0.40
CA LYS A 506 1.19 19.31 -0.34
C LYS A 506 1.91 19.23 -1.68
N THR A 507 3.23 19.06 -1.63
CA THR A 507 4.04 18.65 -2.76
C THR A 507 4.75 17.34 -2.41
N VAL A 508 4.66 16.35 -3.29
CA VAL A 508 5.36 15.06 -3.17
C VAL A 508 6.15 14.78 -4.43
N TYR A 509 7.18 13.95 -4.35
CA TYR A 509 8.01 13.60 -5.50
C TYR A 509 7.76 12.15 -5.89
N THR A 510 7.84 11.86 -7.18
CA THR A 510 7.82 10.48 -7.66
C THR A 510 9.09 9.74 -7.26
N ASP A 511 8.94 8.49 -6.83
CA ASP A 511 10.05 7.61 -6.47
C ASP A 511 10.73 6.99 -7.71
N ILE A 512 11.68 6.08 -7.51
CA ILE A 512 12.41 5.38 -8.59
C ILE A 512 11.49 4.57 -9.53
N ASN A 513 10.32 4.15 -9.05
CA ASN A 513 9.31 3.44 -9.83
C ASN A 513 8.27 4.41 -10.44
N GLY A 514 8.50 5.72 -10.35
CA GLY A 514 7.58 6.74 -10.84
C GLY A 514 6.32 6.89 -9.99
N TYR A 515 6.24 6.19 -8.85
CA TYR A 515 5.08 6.24 -7.95
C TYR A 515 5.16 7.45 -7.03
N TYR A 516 4.02 8.10 -6.78
CA TYR A 516 3.91 9.15 -5.78
C TYR A 516 2.78 8.87 -4.80
N LEU A 517 3.01 9.18 -3.52
CA LEU A 517 2.02 9.05 -2.45
C LEU A 517 2.01 10.31 -1.58
N ALA A 518 0.91 11.03 -1.65
CA ALA A 518 0.65 12.16 -0.77
C ALA A 518 -0.26 11.75 0.38
N VAL A 519 0.32 11.66 1.58
CA VAL A 519 -0.41 11.35 2.81
C VAL A 519 -0.91 12.61 3.52
N SER A 520 -1.82 12.45 4.48
CA SER A 520 -2.30 13.54 5.35
C SER A 520 -2.97 14.68 4.58
N ILE A 521 -3.76 14.35 3.58
CA ILE A 521 -4.56 15.32 2.81
C ILE A 521 -5.94 15.42 3.47
N PRO A 522 -6.46 16.62 3.81
CA PRO A 522 -7.78 16.73 4.40
C PRO A 522 -8.87 16.03 3.56
N ALA A 523 -9.79 15.32 4.20
CA ALA A 523 -10.82 14.57 3.50
C ALA A 523 -11.92 15.52 3.02
N ARG A 524 -11.94 15.82 1.72
CA ARG A 524 -12.96 16.69 1.10
C ARG A 524 -13.41 16.12 -0.24
N THR A 525 -14.70 16.28 -0.53
CA THR A 525 -15.30 15.86 -1.81
C THR A 525 -15.16 16.97 -2.85
N ASN A 526 -14.75 16.59 -4.08
CA ASN A 526 -14.69 17.45 -5.26
C ASN A 526 -13.89 18.76 -5.06
N PHE A 527 -12.74 18.66 -4.38
CA PHE A 527 -12.07 19.85 -3.83
C PHE A 527 -10.64 20.07 -4.31
N TYR A 528 -9.93 19.01 -4.68
CA TYR A 528 -8.51 19.09 -4.98
C TYR A 528 -8.22 19.13 -6.48
N LYS A 529 -7.18 19.90 -6.84
CA LYS A 529 -6.49 19.82 -8.12
C LYS A 529 -5.12 19.15 -7.91
N VAL A 530 -4.80 18.17 -8.74
CA VAL A 530 -3.52 17.45 -8.73
C VAL A 530 -2.81 17.71 -10.04
N ILE A 531 -1.59 18.25 -9.97
CA ILE A 531 -0.81 18.65 -11.15
C ILE A 531 0.69 18.45 -10.93
N PRO A 532 1.44 17.90 -11.91
CA PRO A 532 2.89 17.89 -11.91
C PRO A 532 3.44 19.30 -12.12
N ASN A 533 4.45 19.67 -11.35
CA ASN A 533 5.22 20.89 -11.57
C ASN A 533 6.47 20.56 -12.40
N LEU A 534 6.44 20.88 -13.70
CA LEU A 534 7.49 20.48 -14.64
C LEU A 534 8.46 21.62 -15.00
N SER A 535 8.26 22.82 -14.45
CA SER A 535 9.13 23.96 -14.70
C SER A 535 10.57 23.64 -14.32
N GLY A 536 11.50 23.90 -15.23
CA GLY A 536 12.93 23.59 -15.04
C GLY A 536 13.29 22.10 -15.18
N THR A 537 12.35 21.23 -15.55
CA THR A 537 12.62 19.82 -15.87
C THR A 537 12.74 19.62 -17.38
N SER A 538 13.34 18.51 -17.81
CA SER A 538 13.35 18.10 -19.22
C SER A 538 11.97 17.76 -19.79
N TYR A 539 10.92 17.77 -18.97
CA TYR A 539 9.54 17.48 -19.34
C TYR A 539 8.64 18.72 -19.30
N GLU A 540 9.22 19.92 -19.26
CA GLU A 540 8.47 21.17 -19.24
C GLU A 540 7.41 21.20 -20.37
N ASP A 541 6.16 21.53 -20.00
CA ASP A 541 4.93 21.47 -20.81
C ASP A 541 4.54 20.11 -21.41
N GLY A 542 5.30 19.05 -21.10
CA GLY A 542 5.19 17.72 -21.68
C GLY A 542 4.06 16.83 -21.14
N ILE A 543 3.06 17.35 -20.43
CA ILE A 543 1.96 16.51 -19.93
C ILE A 543 1.06 16.09 -21.09
N VAL A 544 1.02 14.78 -21.39
CA VAL A 544 0.20 14.17 -22.44
C VAL A 544 -1.08 13.58 -21.86
N PHE A 545 -0.98 12.96 -20.67
CA PHE A 545 -2.11 12.40 -19.95
C PHE A 545 -2.10 12.87 -18.49
N PRO A 546 -3.26 13.23 -17.91
CA PRO A 546 -4.59 13.30 -18.52
C PRO A 546 -4.68 14.44 -19.57
N SER A 547 -5.68 14.41 -20.45
CA SER A 547 -5.83 15.39 -21.55
C SER A 547 -5.94 16.84 -21.07
N LYS A 548 -6.55 17.06 -19.89
CA LYS A 548 -6.60 18.38 -19.23
C LYS A 548 -5.27 18.82 -18.62
N LYS A 549 -4.22 17.99 -18.70
CA LYS A 549 -2.90 18.16 -18.05
C LYS A 549 -2.90 18.15 -16.51
N TYR A 550 -4.06 18.03 -15.89
CA TYR A 550 -4.25 17.94 -14.44
C TYR A 550 -5.53 17.16 -14.13
N TYR A 551 -5.64 16.70 -12.88
CA TYR A 551 -6.91 16.25 -12.31
C TYR A 551 -7.52 17.39 -11.49
N SER A 552 -8.82 17.61 -11.60
CA SER A 552 -9.57 18.60 -10.83
C SER A 552 -10.85 17.96 -10.32
N GLY A 553 -11.35 18.43 -9.17
CA GLY A 553 -12.48 17.80 -8.51
C GLY A 553 -12.13 16.47 -7.83
N VAL A 554 -10.86 16.30 -7.45
CA VAL A 554 -10.41 15.10 -6.76
C VAL A 554 -11.01 15.09 -5.35
N SER A 555 -11.61 13.95 -5.00
CA SER A 555 -12.19 13.71 -3.68
C SER A 555 -11.24 12.87 -2.83
N VAL A 556 -11.11 13.23 -1.55
CA VAL A 556 -10.34 12.49 -0.56
C VAL A 556 -11.28 12.10 0.56
N GLN A 557 -11.24 10.83 0.95
CA GLN A 557 -12.02 10.29 2.06
C GLN A 557 -11.10 9.96 3.23
N LYS A 558 -11.63 9.99 4.44
CA LYS A 558 -10.89 9.68 5.67
C LYS A 558 -10.32 8.25 5.60
N GLY A 559 -9.03 8.09 5.88
CA GLY A 559 -8.32 6.80 5.91
C GLY A 559 -8.08 6.13 4.54
N VAL A 560 -8.73 6.62 3.47
CA VAL A 560 -8.70 6.00 2.13
C VAL A 560 -7.59 6.61 1.26
N ILE A 561 -7.03 5.79 0.36
CA ILE A 561 -6.14 6.23 -0.72
C ILE A 561 -6.96 6.47 -1.99
N THR A 562 -7.04 7.70 -2.46
CA THR A 562 -7.52 8.02 -3.81
C THR A 562 -6.40 7.69 -4.81
N SER A 563 -6.49 6.55 -5.48
CA SER A 563 -5.51 6.02 -6.44
C SER A 563 -5.76 6.49 -7.89
N ASP A 564 -4.91 6.01 -8.80
CA ASP A 564 -5.08 6.08 -10.26
C ASP A 564 -5.04 7.47 -10.88
N LEU A 565 -4.45 8.44 -10.16
CA LEU A 565 -4.16 9.77 -10.69
C LEU A 565 -2.84 9.77 -11.48
N ASN A 566 -2.81 9.03 -12.58
CA ASN A 566 -1.59 8.78 -13.35
C ASN A 566 -1.28 9.91 -14.34
N PHE A 567 0.01 10.20 -14.55
CA PHE A 567 0.48 11.15 -15.56
C PHE A 567 1.38 10.47 -16.59
N LYS A 568 1.22 10.85 -17.87
CA LYS A 568 2.17 10.51 -18.92
C LYS A 568 2.85 11.78 -19.42
N LEU A 569 4.17 11.78 -19.42
CA LEU A 569 4.99 12.92 -19.81
C LEU A 569 5.80 12.63 -21.07
N GLU A 570 5.90 13.60 -21.97
CA GLU A 570 6.81 13.59 -23.10
C GLU A 570 7.98 14.54 -22.84
N ILE A 571 9.20 14.14 -23.24
CA ILE A 571 10.38 14.98 -23.07
C ILE A 571 10.26 16.21 -24.00
N LYS A 572 10.58 17.39 -23.47
CA LYS A 572 10.67 18.63 -24.24
C LYS A 572 11.67 18.47 -25.38
N LYS A 573 11.30 18.88 -26.58
CA LYS A 573 12.20 18.87 -27.75
C LYS A 573 12.61 20.29 -28.10
N ALA A 574 13.81 20.45 -28.65
CA ALA A 574 14.27 21.69 -29.24
C ALA A 574 14.90 21.40 -30.61
N PRO A 575 14.77 22.32 -31.59
CA PRO A 575 15.28 22.07 -32.91
C PRO A 575 16.81 22.23 -32.98
N ILE A 576 17.46 21.41 -33.79
CA ILE A 576 18.74 21.72 -34.40
C ILE A 576 18.51 22.06 -35.87
N LYS A 577 19.30 22.99 -36.40
CA LYS A 577 19.22 23.43 -37.80
C LYS A 577 20.61 23.73 -38.34
N GLY A 578 20.75 23.85 -39.65
CA GLY A 578 22.02 24.23 -40.26
C GLY A 578 22.07 23.90 -41.74
N LYS A 579 23.26 24.00 -42.31
CA LYS A 579 23.53 23.74 -43.72
C LYS A 579 24.58 22.66 -43.94
N VAL A 580 24.43 21.93 -45.04
CA VAL A 580 25.39 20.92 -45.50
C VAL A 580 26.05 21.36 -46.79
N TYR A 581 27.37 21.51 -46.77
CA TYR A 581 28.18 21.90 -47.91
C TYR A 581 29.16 20.80 -48.31
N PHE A 582 29.31 20.55 -49.61
CA PHE A 582 30.36 19.73 -50.20
C PHE A 582 31.12 20.56 -51.23
N ASN A 583 32.44 20.72 -51.04
CA ASN A 583 33.28 21.60 -51.89
C ASN A 583 32.71 23.02 -52.08
N TYR A 584 32.23 23.63 -51.00
CA TYR A 584 31.62 24.98 -50.97
C TYR A 584 30.27 25.13 -51.69
N GLU A 585 29.73 24.07 -52.28
CA GLU A 585 28.38 24.02 -52.84
C GLU A 585 27.42 23.32 -51.87
N PRO A 586 26.15 23.75 -51.79
CA PRO A 586 25.15 23.07 -50.97
C PRO A 586 24.89 21.66 -51.50
N VAL A 587 24.77 20.69 -50.60
CA VAL A 587 24.50 19.30 -50.98
C VAL A 587 23.06 19.14 -51.49
N TYR A 588 22.91 18.67 -52.72
CA TYR A 588 21.63 18.33 -53.34
C TYR A 588 21.31 16.84 -53.11
N GLY A 589 20.63 16.55 -52.01
CA GLY A 589 20.27 15.17 -51.63
C GLY A 589 21.39 14.45 -50.86
N GLY A 590 21.12 14.14 -49.60
CA GLY A 590 22.04 13.46 -48.68
C GLY A 590 21.30 12.91 -47.45
N ILE A 591 21.96 12.04 -46.68
CA ILE A 591 21.39 11.43 -45.48
C ILE A 591 21.98 12.13 -44.25
N LEU A 592 21.12 12.53 -43.31
CA LEU A 592 21.53 13.08 -42.02
C LEU A 592 21.20 12.07 -40.91
N VAL A 593 22.17 11.76 -40.07
CA VAL A 593 21.96 10.83 -38.95
C VAL A 593 22.31 11.55 -37.66
N VAL A 594 21.36 11.63 -36.74
CA VAL A 594 21.60 12.06 -35.37
C VAL A 594 21.68 10.82 -34.49
N VAL A 595 22.64 10.78 -33.58
CA VAL A 595 22.82 9.67 -32.63
C VAL A 595 23.10 10.25 -31.25
N PRO A 596 22.55 9.71 -30.14
CA PRO A 596 22.98 10.15 -28.80
C PRO A 596 24.49 9.97 -28.62
N SER A 597 25.18 10.98 -28.08
CA SER A 597 26.64 10.91 -27.87
C SER A 597 27.00 9.76 -26.94
N GLY A 598 28.07 9.03 -27.26
CA GLY A 598 28.50 7.82 -26.54
C GLY A 598 27.92 6.52 -27.10
N MET A 599 27.00 6.58 -28.08
CA MET A 599 26.69 5.42 -28.92
C MET A 599 27.87 5.16 -29.87
N THR A 600 28.52 4.00 -29.74
CA THR A 600 29.66 3.58 -30.58
C THR A 600 29.24 2.96 -31.91
N GLN A 601 27.94 2.80 -32.16
CA GLN A 601 27.46 2.36 -33.47
C GLN A 601 27.55 3.52 -34.45
N THR A 602 28.60 3.53 -35.27
CA THR A 602 28.64 4.41 -36.44
C THR A 602 27.65 3.88 -37.50
N PRO A 603 26.97 4.76 -38.25
CA PRO A 603 26.03 4.36 -39.31
C PRO A 603 26.63 3.56 -40.48
N ASP A 604 27.91 3.21 -40.44
CA ASP A 604 28.70 2.79 -41.62
C ASP A 604 28.62 1.29 -41.95
N LYS A 605 27.88 0.49 -41.18
CA LYS A 605 27.71 -0.95 -41.46
C LYS A 605 26.34 -1.28 -42.04
N PHE A 606 26.00 -0.68 -43.19
CA PHE A 606 24.85 -1.12 -43.98
C PHE A 606 25.31 -1.47 -45.40
N TYR A 607 25.37 -2.78 -45.68
CA TYR A 607 25.60 -3.31 -47.02
C TYR A 607 24.27 -3.47 -47.73
N ALA A 608 24.17 -3.00 -48.98
CA ALA A 608 23.03 -3.26 -49.86
C ALA A 608 23.12 -4.68 -50.49
N THR A 609 23.38 -5.70 -49.67
CA THR A 609 23.45 -7.09 -50.13
C THR A 609 22.40 -7.91 -49.39
N ASN A 610 21.49 -8.53 -50.15
CA ASN A 610 20.30 -9.22 -49.64
C ASN A 610 20.57 -10.59 -48.99
N THR A 611 21.79 -10.91 -48.60
CA THR A 611 22.14 -12.24 -48.11
C THR A 611 22.18 -12.23 -46.57
N GLU A 612 21.00 -12.43 -45.99
CA GLU A 612 20.69 -13.00 -44.67
C GLU A 612 21.38 -12.43 -43.40
N THR A 613 20.61 -11.65 -42.63
CA THR A 613 20.27 -11.88 -41.20
C THR A 613 19.47 -10.66 -40.66
N GLU A 614 18.41 -10.93 -39.89
CA GLU A 614 17.25 -10.07 -39.57
C GLU A 614 17.49 -8.75 -38.79
N TYR A 615 18.70 -8.17 -38.79
CA TYR A 615 18.98 -6.92 -38.06
C TYR A 615 19.14 -5.67 -38.94
N THR A 616 18.88 -5.76 -40.24
CA THR A 616 19.23 -4.69 -41.21
C THR A 616 18.04 -3.91 -41.78
N THR A 617 16.80 -4.15 -41.34
CA THR A 617 15.62 -3.44 -41.86
C THR A 617 15.12 -2.37 -40.88
N GLN A 618 15.10 -1.11 -41.31
CA GLN A 618 14.41 -0.03 -40.61
C GLN A 618 12.90 -0.33 -40.56
N ASN A 619 12.37 -0.67 -39.38
CA ASN A 619 10.94 -0.78 -39.14
C ASN A 619 10.43 0.39 -38.28
N ASN A 620 9.10 0.56 -38.21
CA ASN A 620 8.48 1.64 -37.43
C ASN A 620 8.85 1.59 -35.94
N VAL A 621 9.15 0.43 -35.37
CA VAL A 621 9.54 0.28 -33.96
C VAL A 621 10.96 0.79 -33.70
N ILE A 622 11.91 0.55 -34.59
CA ILE A 622 13.28 1.10 -34.51
C ILE A 622 13.26 2.61 -34.75
N ARG A 623 12.42 3.11 -35.68
CA ARG A 623 12.21 4.56 -35.89
C ARG A 623 11.55 5.24 -34.67
N LEU A 624 10.65 4.55 -33.96
CA LEU A 624 10.03 5.06 -32.73
C LEU A 624 10.97 4.98 -31.51
N ARG A 625 11.86 3.97 -31.45
CA ARG A 625 12.84 3.76 -30.37
C ARG A 625 14.07 4.66 -30.51
N TYR A 626 14.45 5.00 -31.74
CA TYR A 626 15.58 5.88 -32.07
C TYR A 626 15.12 6.93 -33.10
N PRO A 627 14.36 7.96 -32.69
CA PRO A 627 13.70 8.92 -33.60
C PRO A 627 14.64 9.86 -34.37
N ASN A 628 15.96 9.66 -34.28
CA ASN A 628 16.98 10.60 -34.70
C ASN A 628 17.52 10.35 -36.13
N TYR A 629 16.88 9.46 -36.91
CA TYR A 629 17.22 9.23 -38.31
C TYR A 629 16.39 10.15 -39.21
N SER A 630 17.02 11.03 -40.00
CA SER A 630 16.27 11.92 -40.92
C SER A 630 17.03 12.21 -42.22
N THR A 631 16.35 12.11 -43.34
CA THR A 631 16.90 12.47 -44.66
C THR A 631 16.67 13.95 -44.94
N ILE A 632 17.60 14.61 -45.63
CA ILE A 632 17.41 16.00 -46.07
C ILE A 632 16.38 16.01 -47.21
N ILE A 633 15.26 16.69 -47.00
CA ILE A 633 14.31 17.04 -48.05
C ILE A 633 14.36 18.56 -48.19
N LYS A 634 15.28 19.05 -49.02
CA LYS A 634 15.21 20.29 -49.81
C LYS A 634 16.48 20.44 -50.66
N ASN A 635 16.30 20.94 -51.89
CA ASN A 635 17.36 21.17 -52.87
C ASN A 635 18.21 22.42 -52.54
N ASP A 636 18.46 22.73 -51.27
CA ASP A 636 19.16 23.96 -50.84
C ASP A 636 20.19 23.74 -49.71
N GLY A 637 20.45 22.49 -49.33
CA GLY A 637 21.41 22.12 -48.29
C GLY A 637 20.98 22.43 -46.85
N ASN A 638 19.79 23.00 -46.60
CA ASN A 638 19.30 23.29 -45.26
C ASN A 638 18.71 22.04 -44.58
N TYR A 639 18.94 21.87 -43.27
CA TYR A 639 18.29 20.85 -42.46
C TYR A 639 17.64 21.39 -41.18
N TYR A 640 16.64 20.67 -40.67
CA TYR A 640 15.91 20.97 -39.44
C TYR A 640 15.45 19.68 -38.76
N LEU A 641 15.78 19.48 -37.48
CA LEU A 641 15.42 18.29 -36.70
C LEU A 641 15.03 18.66 -35.26
N GLU A 642 13.98 18.08 -34.71
CA GLU A 642 13.62 18.27 -33.31
C GLU A 642 14.19 17.15 -32.43
N LEU A 643 14.99 17.53 -31.42
CA LEU A 643 15.69 16.58 -30.54
C LEU A 643 15.31 16.78 -29.07
N PRO A 644 15.24 15.71 -28.26
CA PRO A 644 15.00 15.82 -26.81
C PRO A 644 16.07 16.65 -26.10
N VAL A 645 15.67 17.66 -25.31
CA VAL A 645 16.58 18.61 -24.65
C VAL A 645 17.50 18.00 -23.58
N ALA A 646 17.22 16.77 -23.14
CA ALA A 646 17.91 16.09 -22.04
C ALA A 646 19.18 15.31 -22.46
N GLY A 647 19.80 15.64 -23.59
CA GLY A 647 20.91 14.86 -24.13
C GLY A 647 21.87 15.64 -25.02
N THR A 648 23.07 15.08 -25.18
CA THR A 648 24.05 15.45 -26.20
C THR A 648 23.97 14.45 -27.35
N TYR A 649 24.16 14.93 -28.57
CA TYR A 649 24.07 14.10 -29.76
C TYR A 649 25.29 14.29 -30.67
N ASP A 650 25.52 13.32 -31.53
CA ASP A 650 26.48 13.40 -32.63
C ASP A 650 25.70 13.46 -33.94
N LEU A 651 26.09 14.38 -34.82
CA LEU A 651 25.48 14.59 -36.13
C LEU A 651 26.41 14.05 -37.21
N TYR A 652 25.87 13.26 -38.13
CA TYR A 652 26.57 12.71 -39.27
C TYR A 652 25.87 13.13 -40.55
N ALA A 653 26.59 13.74 -41.48
CA ALA A 653 26.12 13.99 -42.83
C ALA A 653 26.80 13.00 -43.78
N TYR A 654 25.99 12.32 -44.60
CA TYR A 654 26.45 11.41 -45.63
C TYR A 654 26.05 11.92 -47.00
N TYR A 655 27.01 11.91 -47.92
CA TYR A 655 26.83 12.29 -49.31
C TYR A 655 27.42 11.22 -50.22
N SER A 656 26.75 10.93 -51.32
CA SER A 656 27.26 9.98 -52.32
C SER A 656 26.89 10.47 -53.70
N PHE A 657 27.81 10.35 -54.64
CA PHE A 657 27.56 10.67 -56.04
C PHE A 657 28.24 9.64 -56.93
N VAL A 658 27.72 9.51 -58.15
CA VAL A 658 28.28 8.63 -59.18
C VAL A 658 29.12 9.50 -60.11
N SER A 659 30.40 9.17 -60.29
CA SER A 659 31.18 9.82 -61.34
C SER A 659 30.89 9.14 -62.67
N ASP A 660 30.35 9.90 -63.62
CA ASP A 660 30.35 9.50 -65.02
C ASP A 660 31.72 9.85 -65.61
N THR A 661 32.71 8.98 -65.40
CA THR A 661 33.93 9.06 -66.22
C THR A 661 33.58 8.48 -67.59
N VAL A 662 33.28 9.36 -68.54
CA VAL A 662 33.10 8.99 -69.94
C VAL A 662 34.48 8.67 -70.51
N ASP A 663 34.99 7.47 -70.25
CA ASP A 663 35.97 6.84 -71.11
C ASP A 663 35.17 6.06 -72.17
N THR A 664 35.33 6.40 -73.44
CA THR A 664 34.60 5.81 -74.58
C THR A 664 34.84 4.31 -74.76
N SER A 665 35.62 3.70 -73.86
CA SER A 665 35.97 2.29 -73.85
C SER A 665 35.54 1.51 -72.58
N SER A 666 34.93 2.14 -71.55
CA SER A 666 34.42 1.42 -70.36
C SER A 666 33.10 1.98 -69.82
N THR A 667 32.14 1.09 -69.50
CA THR A 667 30.83 1.41 -68.89
C THR A 667 30.84 1.34 -67.35
N THR A 668 31.99 1.60 -66.73
CA THR A 668 32.14 1.48 -65.27
C THR A 668 31.87 2.81 -64.57
N ALA A 669 30.65 2.95 -64.04
CA ALA A 669 30.31 4.04 -63.14
C ALA A 669 30.91 3.80 -61.75
N THR A 670 31.67 4.77 -61.23
CA THR A 670 32.27 4.68 -59.89
C THR A 670 31.43 5.49 -58.89
N VAL A 671 30.99 4.83 -57.81
CA VAL A 671 30.26 5.49 -56.72
C VAL A 671 31.27 6.01 -55.71
N PHE A 672 31.29 7.32 -55.49
CA PHE A 672 32.05 7.94 -54.41
C PHE A 672 31.14 8.20 -53.21
N LYS A 673 31.63 7.86 -52.02
CA LYS A 673 30.91 8.04 -50.75
C LYS A 673 31.74 8.88 -49.79
N PHE A 674 31.08 9.86 -49.19
CA PHE A 674 31.67 10.82 -48.27
C PHE A 674 30.83 10.98 -47.02
N TYR A 675 31.49 11.16 -45.86
CA TYR A 675 30.81 11.56 -44.64
C TYR A 675 31.54 12.68 -43.89
N GLN A 676 30.79 13.41 -43.08
CA GLN A 676 31.31 14.40 -42.14
C GLN A 676 30.56 14.27 -40.80
N LYS A 677 31.24 14.55 -39.68
CA LYS A 677 30.70 14.41 -38.33
C LYS A 677 30.85 15.71 -37.52
N ILE A 678 29.85 16.02 -36.70
CA ILE A 678 29.92 17.02 -35.62
C ILE A 678 29.55 16.31 -34.31
N GLU A 679 30.43 16.36 -33.31
CA GLU A 679 30.25 15.71 -32.01
C GLU A 679 29.66 16.64 -30.96
N GLY A 680 28.94 16.07 -29.99
CA GLY A 680 28.53 16.78 -28.77
C GLY A 680 27.58 17.95 -29.03
N ILE A 681 26.75 17.87 -30.07
CA ILE A 681 25.74 18.88 -30.37
C ILE A 681 24.66 18.86 -29.28
N THR A 682 24.08 20.03 -29.04
CA THR A 682 22.98 20.21 -28.09
C THR A 682 21.75 20.80 -28.79
N PRO A 683 20.54 20.32 -28.47
CA PRO A 683 19.30 20.85 -29.04
C PRO A 683 19.12 22.35 -28.78
N GLY A 684 18.58 23.08 -29.76
CA GLY A 684 18.37 24.54 -29.70
C GLY A 684 19.41 25.38 -30.44
N ASN A 685 20.46 24.75 -31.00
CA ASN A 685 21.57 25.42 -31.67
C ASN A 685 21.59 25.16 -33.19
N THR A 686 22.40 25.96 -33.89
CA THR A 686 22.67 25.80 -35.33
C THR A 686 24.03 25.14 -35.54
N TYR A 687 24.12 24.15 -36.42
CA TYR A 687 25.39 23.47 -36.75
C TYR A 687 25.56 23.35 -38.27
N ASP A 688 26.58 24.01 -38.82
CA ASP A 688 26.86 23.92 -40.26
C ASP A 688 28.00 22.93 -40.52
N PHE A 689 27.79 22.04 -41.49
CA PHE A 689 28.85 21.16 -42.00
C PHE A 689 29.73 21.96 -42.95
N THR A 690 30.84 22.46 -42.40
CA THR A 690 31.86 23.21 -43.12
C THR A 690 33.20 22.48 -42.96
N GLY A 691 33.95 22.29 -44.06
CA GLY A 691 35.26 21.64 -44.03
C GLY A 691 35.37 20.35 -44.83
N ASN A 692 36.43 19.58 -44.54
CA ASN A 692 36.81 18.42 -45.33
C ASN A 692 35.93 17.21 -45.04
N TRP A 693 35.51 16.54 -46.11
CA TRP A 693 34.77 15.29 -46.04
C TRP A 693 35.72 14.08 -46.07
N ILE A 694 35.35 13.01 -45.37
CA ILE A 694 36.11 11.76 -45.30
C ILE A 694 35.50 10.77 -46.29
N ILE A 695 36.35 10.13 -47.11
CA ILE A 695 35.95 9.05 -48.03
C ILE A 695 35.81 7.75 -47.22
N TYR A 696 34.78 6.95 -47.52
CA TYR A 696 34.51 5.68 -46.83
C TYR A 696 34.03 4.55 -47.76
#